data_AF-A0A9N8DHP4-F1
#
_entry.id   AF-A0A9N8DHP4-F1
#
_cell.length_a   1.000
_cell.length_b   1.000
_cell.length_c   1.000
_cell.angle_alpha   90.00
_cell.angle_beta   90.00
_cell.angle_gamma   90.00
#
_symmetry.space_group_name_H-M   'P 1'
#
loop_
_entity.id
_entity.type
_entity.pdbx_description
1 polymer ?
#
loop_
_entity_poly.entity_id
_entity_poly.type
_entity_poly.pdbx_seq_one_letter_code
_entity_poly.pdbx_strand_id
1 'polypeptide(L)'
;MVKTPGQQASGAVHVLQAQNAMNSKLGRANAGMANNASNSNSSDLVTVTIPVSLVNGLTLVKTHDGYWQVVAISPSSELPAFGIHVGMVLLSINNIDTMTLPDHPHETGVPQVQTPSGLITFLAVTKPKRKAPPGSLLTAVLQKELESTKLGIALMQDILHNNNSQDEESGTFIVDGKVQVKPAKETNNSNNNNTSTTSPGTSSGPELNLTGRVFISEIVPKSFGAQSCLEEKMELISINNTLAVDKKESAEQLRSSVGALTLLAQQPGGPPKAEAHHVTCTVQAQLMRENRKTPGIAFISANSNNNNNINASAVLIDSIDPEGPFAQSKLRVGMKVVSINNFSCETPTIAHCLLTRAANARMVTILAQQTCQAPPGTIVTATVVKAMPNSKLGIMLGMDAKHERVIVKYIREGGLLDSTTDTNNKKLEPGMILHRVNGMPIPKGMHNKQVSQYLATLHGTVTFLAEAPTSAGTSPTPPDLITSLHTAAIWTQPARPDQTFGLKLARSNANKRRLVVSHLQEGGLAAASGLKTGMFLLAINNQLISASQAPEEVAMNLIQQARGGIPVTLLVQSPPMSIPPIVTGTLTKATPDAKVGIRMRMHNGRVAIINIAEGSAAATLATDLLAGMLIQSVNNVDCTEKSAEEVANMLATLQDTITIVAVTPDGAAIPAFKYITAAVSTSKPQDSDRLFDYKEGRVFISQEGVKSGLFRGTQLRKGMEVVRLNNMECALLTPAGIQALFSEPPPSSSTSLGKDEEEEEEEDFVTILAARPMLQPGLITEVLYKETKDATLGISFRTVNNNSKVMITGITDGSQAAASNLQVGMELMRINNSTCSALSVESVAKLLHEAVGNVVLVAGLSKGWNESGRRALVTATLERSPGNSDDLGITVRRDTDGKIVVDTIAEGSLAADSNLEKGMELLSVDNVPCQTLKALDVGALLSATTGTVTILAERPPVPKGLYVTAAVKKPTPQTKVGLTMTQRSGKVLIKAIVPESICASSDLGPGMWIKSVNGQSVTKATAATVARLLGAQTSLVTILAETTDETFDDDEAKEDDQAKEEEQVNEEEAQEGKEEVVTAEETAASEEAEEDSKPAAKEDGEEAEEQKEGSEALVDIDVDAVDEEQEPEDEGIVSAKADC
;
A
#
# COMPACT_ATOMS: atom_id res chain seq x y z
N MET A 1 -5.76 -36.47 -50.32
CA MET A 1 -7.10 -36.69 -50.92
C MET A 1 -8.10 -35.94 -50.04
N VAL A 2 -8.57 -34.74 -50.41
CA VAL A 2 -9.62 -34.45 -51.43
C VAL A 2 -11.04 -34.76 -50.92
N LYS A 3 -11.68 -33.77 -50.25
CA LYS A 3 -12.98 -33.16 -50.65
C LYS A 3 -13.53 -32.14 -49.64
N THR A 4 -13.45 -30.86 -50.00
CA THR A 4 -14.52 -29.84 -49.87
C THR A 4 -15.59 -30.05 -50.98
N PRO A 5 -16.66 -29.23 -51.16
CA PRO A 5 -17.17 -28.07 -50.41
C PRO A 5 -18.70 -28.11 -50.10
N GLY A 6 -19.27 -27.03 -49.52
CA GLY A 6 -20.68 -26.65 -49.82
C GLY A 6 -21.46 -25.78 -48.81
N GLN A 7 -21.65 -24.49 -49.14
CA GLN A 7 -22.81 -23.58 -48.85
C GLN A 7 -23.28 -23.37 -47.38
N GLN A 8 -23.23 -22.14 -46.84
CA GLN A 8 -24.20 -21.03 -47.01
C GLN A 8 -25.64 -21.32 -46.54
N ALA A 9 -26.10 -20.68 -45.45
CA ALA A 9 -27.10 -19.59 -45.49
C ALA A 9 -27.64 -19.16 -44.09
N SER A 10 -27.93 -17.86 -43.98
CA SER A 10 -28.88 -17.16 -43.07
C SER A 10 -29.43 -17.82 -41.81
N GLY A 11 -29.32 -17.13 -40.68
CA GLY A 11 -30.04 -17.49 -39.45
C GLY A 11 -31.52 -17.13 -39.45
N ALA A 12 -32.24 -17.66 -38.47
CA ALA A 12 -33.55 -17.17 -38.04
C ALA A 12 -33.67 -17.31 -36.51
N VAL A 13 -34.05 -16.21 -35.86
CA VAL A 13 -34.48 -16.22 -34.45
C VAL A 13 -35.84 -16.89 -34.39
N HIS A 14 -36.05 -17.89 -33.54
CA HIS A 14 -37.32 -18.01 -32.82
C HIS A 14 -37.24 -18.81 -31.52
N VAL A 15 -37.97 -18.29 -30.53
CA VAL A 15 -38.23 -18.87 -29.21
C VAL A 15 -39.21 -20.04 -29.33
N LEU A 16 -38.97 -21.13 -28.58
CA LEU A 16 -40.04 -21.84 -27.87
C LEU A 16 -39.52 -22.77 -26.75
N GLN A 17 -40.25 -22.77 -25.65
CA GLN A 17 -40.11 -23.70 -24.52
C GLN A 17 -40.67 -25.08 -24.90
N ALA A 18 -40.08 -26.15 -24.39
CA ALA A 18 -40.83 -27.36 -24.02
C ALA A 18 -40.07 -28.17 -22.97
N GLN A 19 -40.73 -28.47 -21.86
CA GLN A 19 -40.32 -29.54 -20.95
C GLN A 19 -40.59 -30.89 -21.64
N ASN A 20 -39.76 -31.91 -21.38
CA ASN A 20 -40.31 -33.19 -20.92
C ASN A 20 -39.25 -34.09 -20.26
N ALA A 21 -39.75 -35.02 -19.45
CA ALA A 21 -38.99 -35.81 -18.50
C ALA A 21 -38.64 -37.24 -19.00
N MET A 22 -38.08 -38.02 -18.07
CA MET A 22 -37.76 -39.46 -18.15
C MET A 22 -36.50 -39.87 -18.93
N ASN A 23 -35.47 -40.27 -18.18
CA ASN A 23 -35.43 -41.68 -17.78
C ASN A 23 -34.57 -41.95 -16.54
N SER A 24 -35.02 -42.93 -15.76
CA SER A 24 -34.29 -43.50 -14.63
C SER A 24 -33.66 -44.83 -15.03
N LYS A 25 -32.49 -45.18 -14.47
CA LYS A 25 -32.26 -46.48 -13.78
C LYS A 25 -30.83 -46.67 -13.25
N LEU A 26 -30.80 -47.07 -11.98
CA LEU A 26 -29.86 -47.95 -11.27
C LEU A 26 -28.32 -47.76 -11.40
N GLY A 27 -27.72 -47.42 -10.26
CA GLY A 27 -26.36 -47.79 -9.85
C GLY A 27 -26.24 -47.69 -8.33
N ARG A 28 -26.30 -48.81 -7.60
CA ARG A 28 -26.36 -48.85 -6.12
C ARG A 28 -25.14 -49.59 -5.53
N ALA A 29 -24.30 -48.89 -4.78
CA ALA A 29 -23.34 -49.38 -3.76
C ALA A 29 -22.60 -48.15 -3.18
N ASN A 30 -22.15 -48.07 -1.93
CA ASN A 30 -22.45 -48.82 -0.71
C ASN A 30 -22.14 -47.85 0.45
N ALA A 31 -23.06 -47.63 1.40
CA ALA A 31 -22.80 -46.82 2.60
C ALA A 31 -22.75 -47.74 3.83
N GLY A 32 -21.56 -47.93 4.38
CA GLY A 32 -21.34 -48.70 5.61
C GLY A 32 -21.64 -47.85 6.84
N MET A 33 -22.62 -48.27 7.64
CA MET A 33 -22.90 -47.66 8.94
C MET A 33 -21.86 -48.09 9.98
N ALA A 34 -21.46 -47.17 10.86
CA ALA A 34 -20.91 -47.50 12.17
C ALA A 34 -21.75 -46.79 13.24
N ASN A 35 -22.62 -47.54 13.93
CA ASN A 35 -23.34 -47.05 15.10
C ASN A 35 -22.38 -47.01 16.30
N ASN A 36 -22.44 -45.94 17.09
CA ASN A 36 -22.11 -46.00 18.52
C ASN A 36 -22.85 -44.87 19.27
N ALA A 37 -24.04 -45.18 19.77
CA ALA A 37 -24.79 -44.31 20.66
C ALA A 37 -24.63 -44.83 22.10
N SER A 38 -23.80 -44.17 22.90
CA SER A 38 -23.71 -44.39 24.35
C SER A 38 -24.63 -43.42 25.08
N ASN A 39 -25.54 -43.93 25.90
CA ASN A 39 -26.44 -43.12 26.71
C ASN A 39 -25.70 -42.27 27.76
N SER A 40 -25.83 -40.94 27.69
CA SER A 40 -25.56 -40.03 28.80
C SER A 40 -26.71 -39.02 28.95
N ASN A 41 -27.29 -38.93 30.15
CA ASN A 41 -28.43 -38.04 30.44
C ASN A 41 -27.97 -36.60 30.75
N SER A 42 -27.27 -35.95 29.83
CA SER A 42 -27.04 -34.50 29.84
C SER A 42 -28.16 -33.78 29.07
N SER A 43 -28.56 -32.60 29.54
CA SER A 43 -29.45 -31.70 28.80
C SER A 43 -28.57 -30.84 27.90
N ASP A 44 -28.28 -31.34 26.69
CA ASP A 44 -27.31 -30.71 25.82
C ASP A 44 -27.80 -29.34 25.32
N LEU A 45 -26.94 -28.34 25.53
CA LEU A 45 -27.09 -26.98 25.03
C LEU A 45 -26.48 -26.94 23.61
N VAL A 46 -27.28 -26.56 22.62
CA VAL A 46 -26.88 -26.59 21.21
C VAL A 46 -26.96 -25.17 20.64
N THR A 47 -25.85 -24.71 20.08
CA THR A 47 -25.79 -23.48 19.27
C THR A 47 -25.88 -23.86 17.80
N VAL A 48 -26.83 -23.28 17.07
CA VAL A 48 -27.06 -23.57 15.64
C VAL A 48 -27.12 -22.28 14.84
N THR A 49 -26.23 -22.13 13.85
CA THR A 49 -26.25 -21.02 12.89
C THR A 49 -26.73 -21.50 11.53
N ILE A 50 -27.76 -20.84 10.96
CA ILE A 50 -28.31 -21.13 9.63
C ILE A 50 -28.45 -19.86 8.78
N PRO A 51 -28.46 -19.96 7.44
CA PRO A 51 -28.88 -18.87 6.57
C PRO A 51 -30.31 -18.39 6.83
N VAL A 52 -30.54 -17.07 6.75
CA VAL A 52 -31.87 -16.43 6.90
C VAL A 52 -32.90 -17.04 5.94
N SER A 53 -32.48 -17.50 4.75
CA SER A 53 -33.35 -18.15 3.76
C SER A 53 -34.00 -19.45 4.24
N LEU A 54 -33.35 -20.19 5.16
CA LEU A 54 -33.88 -21.45 5.71
C LEU A 54 -34.88 -21.23 6.86
N VAL A 55 -34.91 -20.02 7.44
CA VAL A 55 -35.76 -19.67 8.61
C VAL A 55 -37.26 -19.78 8.27
N ASN A 56 -37.64 -19.58 7.01
CA ASN A 56 -39.01 -19.75 6.52
C ASN A 56 -39.56 -21.18 6.68
N GLY A 57 -38.69 -22.17 6.98
CA GLY A 57 -39.10 -23.55 7.30
C GLY A 57 -39.46 -23.77 8.77
N LEU A 58 -39.28 -22.80 9.68
CA LEU A 58 -39.52 -22.95 11.11
C LEU A 58 -40.89 -22.40 11.55
N THR A 59 -41.66 -23.21 12.26
CA THR A 59 -42.82 -22.74 13.03
C THR A 59 -42.47 -22.71 14.51
N LEU A 60 -42.41 -21.51 15.08
CA LEU A 60 -42.09 -21.27 16.49
C LEU A 60 -43.35 -20.88 17.27
N VAL A 61 -43.50 -21.37 18.51
CA VAL A 61 -44.59 -21.00 19.42
C VAL A 61 -43.99 -20.60 20.77
N LYS A 62 -44.46 -19.50 21.36
CA LYS A 62 -44.06 -19.10 22.72
C LYS A 62 -44.74 -20.01 23.74
N THR A 63 -43.94 -20.68 24.54
CA THR A 63 -44.38 -21.59 25.62
C THR A 63 -44.96 -20.79 26.79
N HIS A 64 -45.71 -21.48 27.67
CA HIS A 64 -46.27 -20.87 28.89
C HIS A 64 -45.20 -20.31 29.85
N ASP A 65 -43.97 -20.81 29.77
CA ASP A 65 -42.82 -20.33 30.53
C ASP A 65 -42.08 -19.16 29.84
N GLY A 66 -42.59 -18.64 28.71
CA GLY A 66 -42.05 -17.46 28.02
C GLY A 66 -40.97 -17.71 26.96
N TYR A 67 -40.39 -18.91 26.91
CA TYR A 67 -39.43 -19.30 25.87
C TYR A 67 -40.11 -19.66 24.55
N TRP A 68 -39.42 -19.49 23.42
CA TRP A 68 -39.92 -19.92 22.11
C TRP A 68 -39.52 -21.38 21.82
N GLN A 69 -40.45 -22.21 21.35
CA GLN A 69 -40.22 -23.62 21.04
C GLN A 69 -40.48 -23.91 19.55
N VAL A 70 -39.66 -24.76 18.93
CA VAL A 70 -39.88 -25.25 17.57
C VAL A 70 -41.02 -26.27 17.60
N VAL A 71 -42.18 -25.95 17.01
CA VAL A 71 -43.38 -26.81 17.04
C VAL A 71 -43.62 -27.53 15.70
N ALA A 72 -43.18 -26.94 14.59
CA ALA A 72 -43.13 -27.63 13.30
C ALA A 72 -41.92 -27.18 12.48
N ILE A 73 -41.48 -28.07 11.60
CA ILE A 73 -40.43 -27.85 10.61
C ILE A 73 -41.03 -28.25 9.25
N SER A 74 -40.87 -27.42 8.23
CA SER A 74 -41.39 -27.71 6.88
C SER A 74 -40.77 -29.00 6.34
N PRO A 75 -41.56 -29.94 5.78
CA PRO A 75 -41.05 -31.20 5.22
C PRO A 75 -40.02 -31.02 4.08
N SER A 76 -39.98 -29.85 3.45
CA SER A 76 -39.04 -29.50 2.38
C SER A 76 -37.78 -28.78 2.85
N SER A 77 -37.59 -28.59 4.17
CA SER A 77 -36.46 -27.82 4.71
C SER A 77 -35.29 -28.69 5.15
N GLU A 78 -34.07 -28.20 4.92
CA GLU A 78 -32.82 -28.87 5.31
C GLU A 78 -32.50 -28.71 6.82
N LEU A 79 -33.36 -28.03 7.58
CA LEU A 79 -33.19 -27.69 9.00
C LEU A 79 -32.81 -28.89 9.92
N PRO A 80 -33.33 -30.13 9.71
CA PRO A 80 -32.88 -31.28 10.48
C PRO A 80 -31.40 -31.65 10.29
N ALA A 81 -30.79 -31.32 9.14
CA ALA A 81 -29.36 -31.53 8.90
C ALA A 81 -28.49 -30.54 9.67
N PHE A 82 -29.05 -29.40 10.09
CA PHE A 82 -28.41 -28.43 11.00
C PHE A 82 -28.71 -28.76 12.49
N GLY A 83 -29.27 -29.93 12.79
CA GLY A 83 -29.56 -30.35 14.17
C GLY A 83 -30.79 -29.68 14.80
N ILE A 84 -31.62 -28.99 14.03
CA ILE A 84 -32.87 -28.38 14.53
C ILE A 84 -34.01 -29.40 14.44
N HIS A 85 -34.67 -29.66 15.58
CA HIS A 85 -35.74 -30.63 15.69
C HIS A 85 -36.97 -30.07 16.39
N VAL A 86 -38.14 -30.61 16.05
CA VAL A 86 -39.40 -30.28 16.73
C VAL A 86 -39.30 -30.65 18.21
N GLY A 87 -39.68 -29.72 19.08
CA GLY A 87 -39.60 -29.83 20.53
C GLY A 87 -38.45 -29.04 21.17
N MET A 88 -37.46 -28.57 20.40
CA MET A 88 -36.35 -27.76 20.93
C MET A 88 -36.85 -26.40 21.44
N VAL A 89 -36.41 -26.02 22.64
CA VAL A 89 -36.68 -24.72 23.26
C VAL A 89 -35.51 -23.79 22.99
N LEU A 90 -35.79 -22.67 22.32
CA LEU A 90 -34.84 -21.60 22.04
C LEU A 90 -34.68 -20.72 23.29
N LEU A 91 -33.45 -20.44 23.67
CA LEU A 91 -33.07 -19.55 24.76
C LEU A 91 -32.73 -18.15 24.22
N SER A 92 -31.99 -18.06 23.12
CA SER A 92 -31.69 -16.80 22.44
C SER A 92 -31.72 -16.92 20.91
N ILE A 93 -32.08 -15.83 20.22
CA ILE A 93 -31.99 -15.67 18.76
C ILE A 93 -31.08 -14.47 18.50
N ASN A 94 -29.96 -14.67 17.79
CA ASN A 94 -28.95 -13.64 17.52
C ASN A 94 -28.51 -12.88 18.79
N ASN A 95 -28.22 -13.62 19.86
CA ASN A 95 -27.88 -13.13 21.20
C ASN A 95 -28.96 -12.27 21.90
N ILE A 96 -30.19 -12.19 21.36
CA ILE A 96 -31.36 -11.62 22.04
C ILE A 96 -32.06 -12.74 22.83
N ASP A 97 -32.24 -12.55 24.14
CA ASP A 97 -33.01 -13.46 25.00
C ASP A 97 -34.46 -13.57 24.50
N THR A 98 -34.89 -14.80 24.20
CA THR A 98 -36.22 -15.12 23.68
C THR A 98 -37.38 -14.68 24.59
N MET A 99 -37.13 -14.55 25.90
CA MET A 99 -38.08 -13.97 26.87
C MET A 99 -38.46 -12.52 26.52
N THR A 100 -37.51 -11.76 25.99
CA THR A 100 -37.67 -10.32 25.70
C THR A 100 -38.39 -10.03 24.38
N LEU A 101 -38.64 -11.05 23.56
CA LEU A 101 -39.36 -10.92 22.29
C LEU A 101 -40.88 -10.77 22.53
N PRO A 102 -41.55 -9.81 21.86
CA PRO A 102 -42.96 -9.50 22.10
C PRO A 102 -43.91 -10.65 21.72
N ASP A 103 -45.06 -10.72 22.39
CA ASP A 103 -46.04 -11.83 22.30
C ASP A 103 -46.88 -11.83 21.01
N HIS A 104 -46.71 -10.83 20.14
CA HIS A 104 -47.51 -10.65 18.93
C HIS A 104 -46.63 -10.48 17.68
N PRO A 105 -46.21 -11.59 17.03
CA PRO A 105 -45.89 -11.54 15.61
C PRO A 105 -47.19 -11.26 14.82
N HIS A 106 -47.13 -10.37 13.83
CA HIS A 106 -48.16 -10.34 12.78
C HIS A 106 -48.20 -11.70 12.07
N GLU A 107 -49.40 -12.12 11.64
CA GLU A 107 -49.69 -13.48 11.20
C GLU A 107 -48.63 -14.05 10.24
N THR A 108 -48.11 -15.23 10.59
CA THR A 108 -47.12 -16.04 9.84
C THR A 108 -45.66 -15.56 9.76
N GLY A 109 -45.28 -14.45 10.40
CA GLY A 109 -43.87 -14.00 10.42
C GLY A 109 -43.06 -14.42 11.66
N VAL A 110 -41.90 -15.06 11.47
CA VAL A 110 -40.80 -15.00 12.46
C VAL A 110 -40.42 -13.52 12.64
N PRO A 111 -40.14 -13.02 13.87
CA PRO A 111 -39.71 -11.63 14.05
C PRO A 111 -38.56 -11.28 13.10
N GLN A 112 -38.70 -10.20 12.32
CA GLN A 112 -37.69 -9.75 11.36
C GLN A 112 -36.45 -9.19 12.08
N VAL A 113 -35.61 -10.09 12.60
CA VAL A 113 -34.27 -9.77 13.07
C VAL A 113 -33.39 -9.58 11.83
N GLN A 114 -33.35 -8.36 11.28
CA GLN A 114 -32.48 -8.03 10.15
C GLN A 114 -31.02 -8.11 10.57
N THR A 115 -30.33 -9.20 10.19
CA THR A 115 -28.88 -9.34 10.37
C THR A 115 -28.16 -8.92 9.09
N PRO A 116 -27.14 -8.04 9.16
CA PRO A 116 -26.36 -7.63 7.99
C PRO A 116 -25.52 -8.77 7.39
N SER A 117 -25.37 -9.90 8.10
CA SER A 117 -24.61 -11.09 7.71
C SER A 117 -25.41 -12.14 6.94
N GLY A 118 -26.75 -12.03 6.87
CA GLY A 118 -27.59 -13.05 6.22
C GLY A 118 -27.67 -14.40 6.96
N LEU A 119 -27.16 -14.49 8.19
CA LEU A 119 -27.21 -15.67 9.06
C LEU A 119 -28.04 -15.39 10.33
N ILE A 120 -28.69 -16.42 10.86
CA ILE A 120 -29.35 -16.41 12.19
C ILE A 120 -28.72 -17.51 13.07
N THR A 121 -28.36 -17.15 14.30
CA THR A 121 -27.86 -18.07 15.32
C THR A 121 -28.88 -18.28 16.42
N PHE A 122 -29.16 -19.54 16.73
CA PHE A 122 -30.03 -19.99 17.81
C PHE A 122 -29.19 -20.61 18.92
N LEU A 123 -29.52 -20.32 20.18
CA LEU A 123 -29.12 -21.13 21.33
C LEU A 123 -30.33 -21.92 21.79
N ALA A 124 -30.23 -23.25 21.89
CA ALA A 124 -31.39 -24.12 22.13
C ALA A 124 -31.08 -25.27 23.09
N VAL A 125 -32.13 -25.80 23.75
CA VAL A 125 -32.07 -26.98 24.62
C VAL A 125 -33.16 -27.98 24.27
N THR A 126 -32.86 -29.26 24.40
CA THR A 126 -33.79 -30.36 24.04
C THR A 126 -34.80 -30.70 25.15
N LYS A 127 -34.47 -30.47 26.43
CA LYS A 127 -35.38 -30.59 27.59
C LYS A 127 -34.98 -29.64 28.74
N PRO A 128 -35.78 -28.63 29.11
CA PRO A 128 -35.46 -27.76 30.24
C PRO A 128 -35.72 -28.45 31.59
N LYS A 129 -34.75 -28.37 32.52
CA LYS A 129 -34.95 -28.60 33.96
C LYS A 129 -34.79 -27.28 34.71
N ARG A 130 -35.53 -27.12 35.82
CA ARG A 130 -35.72 -25.83 36.50
C ARG A 130 -34.44 -25.26 37.15
N LYS A 131 -34.22 -23.96 36.88
CA LYS A 131 -33.38 -22.96 37.58
C LYS A 131 -31.87 -23.21 37.68
N ALA A 132 -31.11 -22.33 37.01
CA ALA A 132 -29.70 -22.00 37.29
C ALA A 132 -29.58 -20.51 37.72
N PRO A 133 -28.54 -20.11 38.49
CA PRO A 133 -28.34 -18.75 38.98
C PRO A 133 -27.62 -17.83 37.96
N PRO A 134 -27.58 -16.50 38.18
CA PRO A 134 -27.20 -15.54 37.13
C PRO A 134 -25.69 -15.31 36.97
N GLY A 135 -25.26 -15.28 35.71
CA GLY A 135 -23.99 -14.74 35.23
C GLY A 135 -24.07 -14.65 33.71
N SER A 136 -23.71 -13.51 33.11
CA SER A 136 -23.83 -13.29 31.66
C SER A 136 -22.76 -14.08 30.90
N LEU A 137 -23.18 -15.18 30.28
CA LEU A 137 -22.40 -15.92 29.30
C LEU A 137 -22.48 -15.20 27.95
N LEU A 138 -21.33 -14.95 27.33
CA LEU A 138 -21.21 -14.30 26.03
C LEU A 138 -20.64 -15.32 25.03
N THR A 139 -21.33 -15.48 23.91
CA THR A 139 -20.86 -16.33 22.79
C THR A 139 -20.48 -15.44 21.62
N ALA A 140 -19.23 -15.57 21.17
CA ALA A 140 -18.70 -14.88 20.00
C ALA A 140 -18.35 -15.91 18.91
N VAL A 141 -18.77 -15.65 17.68
CA VAL A 141 -18.38 -16.44 16.50
C VAL A 141 -17.40 -15.61 15.67
N LEU A 142 -16.21 -16.16 15.42
CA LEU A 142 -15.14 -15.53 14.66
C LEU A 142 -14.87 -16.34 13.39
N GLN A 143 -14.72 -15.70 12.24
CA GLN A 143 -14.34 -16.39 11.01
C GLN A 143 -12.83 -16.24 10.79
N LYS A 144 -12.09 -17.35 10.73
CA LYS A 144 -10.66 -17.37 10.41
C LYS A 144 -10.46 -18.07 9.07
N GLU A 145 -10.05 -17.32 8.06
CA GLU A 145 -10.03 -17.78 6.66
C GLU A 145 -8.86 -18.73 6.33
N LEU A 146 -7.71 -18.60 7.00
CA LEU A 146 -6.50 -19.39 6.77
C LEU A 146 -5.79 -19.70 8.10
N GLU A 147 -5.03 -20.80 8.16
CA GLU A 147 -4.21 -21.16 9.33
C GLU A 147 -3.21 -20.06 9.70
N SER A 148 -2.62 -19.42 8.69
CA SER A 148 -1.64 -18.33 8.81
C SER A 148 -2.24 -17.01 9.32
N THR A 149 -3.57 -16.85 9.33
CA THR A 149 -4.23 -15.62 9.79
C THR A 149 -4.14 -15.52 11.31
N LYS A 150 -3.36 -14.56 11.81
CA LYS A 150 -3.19 -14.31 13.25
C LYS A 150 -4.52 -13.81 13.86
N LEU A 151 -5.12 -14.63 14.73
CA LEU A 151 -6.18 -14.16 15.61
C LEU A 151 -5.59 -13.20 16.64
N GLY A 152 -6.14 -11.99 16.75
CA GLY A 152 -5.69 -10.97 17.69
C GLY A 152 -6.16 -11.18 19.12
N ILE A 153 -6.08 -12.40 19.66
CA ILE A 153 -6.43 -12.71 21.06
C ILE A 153 -5.15 -13.12 21.80
N ALA A 154 -4.80 -12.38 22.85
CA ALA A 154 -3.83 -12.84 23.84
C ALA A 154 -4.56 -13.49 25.02
N LEU A 155 -3.96 -14.55 25.59
CA LEU A 155 -4.49 -15.28 26.74
C LEU A 155 -3.54 -15.16 27.94
N MET A 156 -4.12 -15.07 29.14
CA MET A 156 -3.45 -15.20 30.44
C MET A 156 -4.06 -16.39 31.19
N GLN A 157 -3.29 -17.00 32.10
CA GLN A 157 -3.77 -18.06 32.98
C GLN A 157 -3.46 -17.64 34.41
N ASP A 158 -4.46 -17.71 35.28
CA ASP A 158 -4.30 -17.32 36.67
C ASP A 158 -3.91 -18.55 37.50
N ILE A 159 -2.67 -18.57 37.99
CA ILE A 159 -2.12 -19.69 38.77
C ILE A 159 -2.24 -19.34 40.24
N LEU A 160 -3.20 -19.95 40.93
CA LEU A 160 -3.42 -19.81 42.37
C LEU A 160 -2.22 -20.34 43.18
N HIS A 161 -1.19 -19.52 43.37
CA HIS A 161 -0.13 -19.77 44.34
C HIS A 161 -0.53 -19.25 45.73
N ASN A 162 -0.27 -20.07 46.74
CA ASN A 162 -0.55 -19.75 48.13
C ASN A 162 0.59 -18.89 48.70
N ASN A 163 0.27 -17.82 49.43
CA ASN A 163 1.21 -16.75 49.78
C ASN A 163 2.40 -17.21 50.63
N ASN A 164 3.62 -16.83 50.24
CA ASN A 164 4.52 -16.09 51.15
C ASN A 164 5.73 -15.43 50.46
N SER A 165 6.35 -14.49 51.19
CA SER A 165 7.53 -13.65 50.88
C SER A 165 7.39 -12.63 49.73
N GLN A 166 7.65 -11.37 50.10
CA GLN A 166 7.96 -10.25 49.20
C GLN A 166 9.39 -10.42 48.66
N ASP A 167 9.62 -9.96 47.42
CA ASP A 167 10.57 -8.87 47.18
C ASP A 167 10.28 -8.24 45.81
N GLU A 168 10.44 -6.92 45.71
CA GLU A 168 10.27 -6.17 44.46
C GLU A 168 11.61 -6.04 43.73
N GLU A 169 11.72 -6.56 42.51
CA GLU A 169 12.66 -6.00 41.52
C GLU A 169 12.00 -5.87 40.14
N SER A 170 12.25 -4.74 39.50
CA SER A 170 11.57 -4.28 38.29
C SER A 170 12.25 -4.79 37.00
N GLY A 171 11.63 -5.77 36.35
CA GLY A 171 12.06 -6.27 35.05
C GLY A 171 11.67 -5.34 33.88
N THR A 172 12.66 -4.71 33.26
CA THR A 172 12.48 -3.91 32.04
C THR A 172 12.28 -4.80 30.81
N PHE A 173 11.30 -4.52 29.95
CA PHE A 173 11.13 -5.18 28.65
C PHE A 173 11.47 -4.23 27.51
N ILE A 174 12.35 -4.67 26.60
CA ILE A 174 12.55 -4.07 25.27
C ILE A 174 12.56 -5.18 24.22
N VAL A 175 12.00 -4.85 23.05
CA VAL A 175 11.84 -5.71 21.86
C VAL A 175 13.02 -5.52 20.91
N ASP A 176 13.18 -6.44 19.96
CA ASP A 176 14.24 -6.55 18.94
C ASP A 176 15.58 -7.13 19.44
N GLY A 177 15.76 -8.42 19.14
CA GLY A 177 16.94 -9.17 19.53
C GLY A 177 18.16 -8.89 18.64
N LYS A 178 19.29 -8.57 19.28
CA LYS A 178 20.63 -8.91 18.82
C LYS A 178 21.47 -9.29 20.05
N VAL A 179 21.99 -10.51 20.06
CA VAL A 179 22.97 -10.95 21.06
C VAL A 179 24.36 -10.60 20.54
N GLN A 180 25.11 -9.80 21.29
CA GLN A 180 26.56 -9.77 21.21
C GLN A 180 27.13 -10.24 22.55
N VAL A 181 28.04 -11.20 22.52
CA VAL A 181 28.80 -11.65 23.69
C VAL A 181 30.24 -11.15 23.52
N LYS A 182 30.75 -10.43 24.52
CA LYS A 182 32.19 -10.37 24.80
C LYS A 182 32.40 -10.59 26.31
N PRO A 183 33.49 -11.26 26.71
CA PRO A 183 33.55 -11.95 28.01
C PRO A 183 34.07 -11.06 29.14
N ALA A 184 33.69 -11.38 30.38
CA ALA A 184 34.25 -10.80 31.58
C ALA A 184 34.56 -11.87 32.64
N LYS A 185 35.85 -12.20 32.73
CA LYS A 185 36.63 -12.66 33.89
C LYS A 185 36.00 -13.63 34.91
N GLU A 186 36.63 -14.79 34.96
CA GLU A 186 36.73 -15.69 36.10
C GLU A 186 36.92 -14.95 37.44
N THR A 187 36.25 -15.46 38.48
CA THR A 187 36.85 -15.51 39.81
C THR A 187 36.60 -16.89 40.41
N ASN A 188 37.68 -17.51 40.92
CA ASN A 188 37.66 -18.84 41.52
C ASN A 188 36.80 -18.89 42.79
N ASN A 189 36.05 -19.97 42.98
CA ASN A 189 36.14 -20.68 44.27
C ASN A 189 35.82 -22.17 44.19
N SER A 190 36.43 -22.94 45.10
CA SER A 190 36.68 -24.38 44.98
C SER A 190 35.77 -25.28 45.83
N ASN A 191 35.78 -26.57 45.49
CA ASN A 191 35.38 -27.75 46.31
C ASN A 191 33.86 -27.91 46.56
N ASN A 192 33.25 -29.04 46.19
CA ASN A 192 33.59 -30.33 46.81
C ASN A 192 33.24 -31.56 45.95
N ASN A 193 33.95 -32.67 46.20
CA ASN A 193 33.67 -33.99 45.59
C ASN A 193 32.40 -34.64 46.13
N ASN A 194 31.66 -35.38 45.29
CA ASN A 194 31.48 -36.82 45.54
C ASN A 194 30.89 -37.60 44.34
N THR A 195 31.38 -38.82 44.20
CA THR A 195 31.01 -39.81 43.18
C THR A 195 29.86 -40.72 43.65
N SER A 196 28.88 -41.02 42.80
CA SER A 196 28.25 -42.36 42.77
C SER A 196 27.44 -42.62 41.50
N THR A 197 27.72 -43.76 40.87
CA THR A 197 26.99 -44.38 39.76
C THR A 197 25.71 -45.09 40.22
N THR A 198 24.59 -44.97 39.48
CA THR A 198 23.61 -46.06 39.28
C THR A 198 22.68 -45.79 38.08
N SER A 199 22.19 -46.88 37.46
CA SER A 199 21.39 -46.93 36.22
C SER A 199 19.86 -46.80 36.48
N PRO A 200 18.97 -46.83 35.45
CA PRO A 200 17.66 -46.19 35.52
C PRO A 200 16.56 -47.00 36.21
N GLY A 201 15.63 -46.30 36.86
CA GLY A 201 14.39 -46.87 37.41
C GLY A 201 13.15 -46.18 36.84
N THR A 202 12.23 -46.97 36.27
CA THR A 202 10.92 -46.53 35.80
C THR A 202 9.93 -46.39 36.96
N SER A 203 9.25 -45.24 37.10
CA SER A 203 8.05 -45.14 37.93
C SER A 203 7.05 -44.12 37.37
N SER A 204 5.95 -44.62 36.83
CA SER A 204 4.76 -43.84 36.51
C SER A 204 4.01 -43.44 37.79
N GLY A 205 3.79 -42.14 38.00
CA GLY A 205 2.88 -41.60 39.02
C GLY A 205 1.86 -40.66 38.36
N PRO A 206 0.64 -40.52 38.88
CA PRO A 206 -0.38 -39.67 38.27
C PRO A 206 -0.10 -38.19 38.56
N GLU A 207 0.00 -37.38 37.51
CA GLU A 207 0.09 -35.92 37.65
C GLU A 207 -1.24 -35.34 38.14
N LEU A 208 -1.17 -34.48 39.16
CA LEU A 208 -2.30 -33.71 39.65
C LEU A 208 -2.51 -32.49 38.74
N ASN A 209 -3.45 -32.60 37.80
CA ASN A 209 -3.84 -31.48 36.93
C ASN A 209 -4.42 -30.31 37.75
N LEU A 210 -3.61 -29.27 37.94
CA LEU A 210 -4.04 -27.97 38.45
C LEU A 210 -4.79 -27.22 37.34
N THR A 211 -6.12 -27.23 37.38
CA THR A 211 -6.96 -26.51 36.41
C THR A 211 -6.92 -25.00 36.66
N GLY A 212 -5.99 -24.30 36.02
CA GLY A 212 -5.92 -22.83 36.03
C GLY A 212 -6.97 -22.19 35.11
N ARG A 213 -7.58 -21.09 35.53
CA ARG A 213 -8.57 -20.36 34.70
C ARG A 213 -7.86 -19.58 33.61
N VAL A 214 -8.40 -19.62 32.39
CA VAL A 214 -7.88 -18.89 31.22
C VAL A 214 -8.69 -17.60 31.03
N PHE A 215 -8.00 -16.47 30.89
CA PHE A 215 -8.58 -15.14 30.68
C PHE A 215 -8.09 -14.52 29.38
N ILE A 216 -8.94 -13.73 28.73
CA ILE A 216 -8.52 -12.90 27.59
C ILE A 216 -7.71 -11.71 28.12
N SER A 217 -6.45 -11.56 27.72
CA SER A 217 -5.57 -10.49 28.23
C SER A 217 -5.47 -9.28 27.32
N GLU A 218 -5.63 -9.45 26.01
CA GLU A 218 -5.59 -8.37 25.01
C GLU A 218 -6.43 -8.76 23.79
N ILE A 219 -7.12 -7.78 23.18
CA ILE A 219 -7.87 -7.96 21.92
C ILE A 219 -7.39 -6.93 20.90
N VAL A 220 -6.63 -7.37 19.89
CA VAL A 220 -6.04 -6.47 18.88
C VAL A 220 -7.13 -5.99 17.91
N PRO A 221 -7.53 -4.70 17.90
CA PRO A 221 -8.80 -4.26 17.31
C PRO A 221 -8.93 -4.43 15.79
N LYS A 222 -7.81 -4.52 15.07
CA LYS A 222 -7.79 -4.70 13.60
C LYS A 222 -8.12 -6.12 13.13
N SER A 223 -8.23 -7.07 14.06
CA SER A 223 -8.41 -8.51 13.79
C SER A 223 -9.88 -8.95 13.84
N PHE A 224 -10.80 -8.05 14.19
CA PHE A 224 -12.20 -8.34 14.45
C PHE A 224 -13.10 -7.50 13.55
N GLY A 225 -14.14 -8.13 12.98
CA GLY A 225 -15.30 -7.40 12.53
C GLY A 225 -15.91 -6.64 13.71
N ALA A 226 -16.50 -5.47 13.46
CA ALA A 226 -16.88 -4.47 14.47
C ALA A 226 -18.06 -4.85 15.41
N GLN A 227 -18.21 -6.12 15.77
CA GLN A 227 -19.36 -6.69 16.49
C GLN A 227 -19.01 -7.78 17.53
N SER A 228 -17.74 -8.08 17.80
CA SER A 228 -17.39 -9.04 18.87
C SER A 228 -17.63 -8.43 20.26
N CYS A 229 -18.50 -9.03 21.05
CA CYS A 229 -18.77 -8.66 22.45
C CYS A 229 -17.77 -9.21 23.48
N LEU A 230 -16.57 -9.63 23.01
CA LEU A 230 -15.47 -10.04 23.88
C LEU A 230 -14.74 -8.80 24.39
N GLU A 231 -14.43 -8.79 25.68
CA GLU A 231 -13.61 -7.75 26.32
C GLU A 231 -12.40 -8.39 26.99
N GLU A 232 -11.36 -7.60 27.21
CA GLU A 232 -10.25 -7.98 28.07
C GLU A 232 -10.75 -8.33 29.48
N LYS A 233 -10.11 -9.32 30.12
CA LYS A 233 -10.40 -9.86 31.45
C LYS A 233 -11.68 -10.72 31.54
N MET A 234 -12.33 -11.06 30.43
CA MET A 234 -13.33 -12.14 30.43
C MET A 234 -12.65 -13.51 30.64
N GLU A 235 -13.29 -14.37 31.41
CA GLU A 235 -12.89 -15.78 31.60
C GLU A 235 -13.32 -16.57 30.36
N LEU A 236 -12.38 -17.20 29.67
CA LEU A 236 -12.63 -18.04 28.50
C LEU A 236 -13.01 -19.45 28.97
N ILE A 237 -14.23 -19.87 28.66
CA ILE A 237 -14.79 -21.15 29.12
C ILE A 237 -14.56 -22.25 28.07
N SER A 238 -14.79 -21.96 26.79
CA SER A 238 -14.57 -22.96 25.73
C SER A 238 -14.26 -22.36 24.36
N ILE A 239 -13.53 -23.14 23.55
CA ILE A 239 -13.22 -22.89 22.14
C ILE A 239 -13.83 -24.06 21.35
N ASN A 240 -14.73 -23.79 20.40
CA ASN A 240 -15.41 -24.81 19.59
C ASN A 240 -16.02 -25.95 20.45
N ASN A 241 -16.68 -25.58 21.55
CA ASN A 241 -17.24 -26.48 22.57
C ASN A 241 -16.22 -27.35 23.35
N THR A 242 -14.91 -27.13 23.16
CA THR A 242 -13.85 -27.76 23.96
C THR A 242 -13.48 -26.85 25.13
N LEU A 243 -13.45 -27.38 26.36
CA LEU A 243 -13.21 -26.60 27.57
C LEU A 243 -11.79 -25.99 27.55
N ALA A 244 -11.67 -24.70 27.85
CA ALA A 244 -10.40 -23.98 27.89
C ALA A 244 -9.68 -24.21 29.25
N VAL A 245 -9.03 -25.38 29.39
CA VAL A 245 -8.44 -25.82 30.68
C VAL A 245 -7.03 -25.28 30.92
N ASP A 246 -6.28 -25.03 29.84
CA ASP A 246 -4.90 -24.57 29.89
C ASP A 246 -4.60 -23.50 28.84
N LYS A 247 -3.73 -22.53 29.14
CA LYS A 247 -3.41 -21.44 28.20
C LYS A 247 -2.64 -21.93 26.98
N LYS A 248 -1.74 -22.91 27.11
CA LYS A 248 -0.97 -23.45 25.98
C LYS A 248 -1.90 -24.21 25.05
N GLU A 249 -2.71 -25.12 25.59
CA GLU A 249 -3.69 -25.88 24.81
C GLU A 249 -4.73 -24.96 24.14
N SER A 250 -5.27 -23.99 24.88
CA SER A 250 -6.25 -23.02 24.34
C SER A 250 -5.64 -22.14 23.24
N ALA A 251 -4.39 -21.69 23.41
CA ALA A 251 -3.69 -20.93 22.37
C ALA A 251 -3.37 -21.80 21.13
N GLU A 252 -3.10 -23.08 21.33
CA GLU A 252 -2.85 -24.04 20.23
C GLU A 252 -4.14 -24.36 19.46
N GLN A 253 -5.28 -24.54 20.15
CA GLN A 253 -6.60 -24.69 19.53
C GLN A 253 -7.01 -23.44 18.70
N LEU A 254 -6.72 -22.22 19.18
CA LEU A 254 -6.95 -20.99 18.40
C LEU A 254 -6.03 -20.87 17.17
N ARG A 255 -4.80 -21.41 17.26
CA ARG A 255 -3.83 -21.43 16.15
C ARG A 255 -4.17 -22.47 15.09
N SER A 256 -4.60 -23.68 15.47
CA SER A 256 -4.87 -24.78 14.55
C SER A 256 -6.28 -24.76 13.94
N SER A 257 -7.28 -24.19 14.63
CA SER A 257 -8.64 -24.09 14.08
C SER A 257 -8.68 -23.17 12.86
N VAL A 258 -9.46 -23.55 11.83
CA VAL A 258 -9.79 -22.77 10.63
C VAL A 258 -11.31 -22.77 10.45
N GLY A 259 -11.89 -21.70 9.89
CA GLY A 259 -13.33 -21.54 9.72
C GLY A 259 -13.99 -20.79 10.88
N ALA A 260 -15.21 -21.21 11.24
CA ALA A 260 -16.01 -20.57 12.28
C ALA A 260 -15.60 -21.04 13.69
N LEU A 261 -14.92 -20.16 14.41
CA LEU A 261 -14.48 -20.31 15.80
C LEU A 261 -15.57 -19.81 16.76
N THR A 262 -16.13 -20.70 17.57
CA THR A 262 -17.10 -20.35 18.63
C THR A 262 -16.38 -20.22 19.96
N LEU A 263 -16.37 -19.02 20.54
CA LEU A 263 -15.79 -18.73 21.85
C LEU A 263 -16.89 -18.45 22.86
N LEU A 264 -16.89 -19.20 23.97
CA LEU A 264 -17.77 -18.94 25.11
C LEU A 264 -16.94 -18.29 26.22
N ALA A 265 -17.34 -17.11 26.69
CA ALA A 265 -16.65 -16.37 27.74
C ALA A 265 -17.63 -15.76 28.76
N GLN A 266 -17.14 -15.42 29.95
CA GLN A 266 -17.93 -14.85 31.05
C GLN A 266 -17.30 -13.58 31.62
N GLN A 267 -18.10 -12.55 31.88
CA GLN A 267 -17.64 -11.33 32.57
C GLN A 267 -17.42 -11.57 34.08
N PRO A 268 -16.33 -11.05 34.67
CA PRO A 268 -16.17 -10.99 36.12
C PRO A 268 -17.18 -10.00 36.73
N GLY A 269 -17.95 -10.44 37.72
CA GLY A 269 -19.18 -9.76 38.15
C GLY A 269 -19.02 -8.41 38.85
N GLY A 270 -19.71 -7.38 38.34
CA GLY A 270 -19.91 -6.07 38.97
C GLY A 270 -21.18 -5.37 38.44
N PRO A 271 -21.79 -4.42 39.19
CA PRO A 271 -23.09 -3.84 38.85
C PRO A 271 -23.03 -2.83 37.67
N PRO A 272 -24.16 -2.60 36.97
CA PRO A 272 -24.14 -2.10 35.59
C PRO A 272 -24.01 -0.57 35.46
N LYS A 273 -23.50 -0.13 34.31
CA LYS A 273 -23.59 1.25 33.81
C LYS A 273 -24.62 1.36 32.69
N ALA A 274 -25.38 2.46 32.69
CA ALA A 274 -26.08 2.97 31.52
C ALA A 274 -25.50 4.35 31.18
N GLU A 275 -25.28 4.62 29.88
CA GLU A 275 -24.55 5.81 29.46
C GLU A 275 -25.45 7.03 29.27
N ALA A 276 -25.42 7.92 30.26
CA ALA A 276 -25.54 9.36 30.03
C ALA A 276 -24.29 10.02 30.63
N HIS A 277 -23.68 10.98 29.92
CA HIS A 277 -22.47 11.68 30.41
C HIS A 277 -22.81 12.63 31.57
N HIS A 278 -22.92 12.06 32.76
CA HIS A 278 -23.00 12.80 34.01
C HIS A 278 -21.59 13.19 34.50
N VAL A 279 -21.38 14.49 34.66
CA VAL A 279 -20.23 15.05 35.35
C VAL A 279 -20.54 15.08 36.83
N THR A 280 -19.91 14.17 37.58
CA THR A 280 -19.91 14.21 39.06
C THR A 280 -18.72 15.04 39.52
N CYS A 281 -18.97 16.06 40.35
CA CYS A 281 -17.94 16.89 40.98
C CYS A 281 -18.10 16.83 42.49
N THR A 282 -17.05 16.47 43.23
CA THR A 282 -17.06 16.48 44.69
C THR A 282 -16.00 17.44 45.24
N VAL A 283 -16.39 18.34 46.12
CA VAL A 283 -15.52 19.36 46.75
C VAL A 283 -15.61 19.24 48.27
N GLN A 284 -14.48 19.36 48.98
CA GLN A 284 -14.48 19.39 50.44
C GLN A 284 -15.10 20.70 50.94
N ALA A 285 -16.09 20.60 51.83
CA ALA A 285 -16.84 21.74 52.34
C ALA A 285 -16.01 22.64 53.27
N GLN A 286 -14.81 22.23 53.67
CA GLN A 286 -13.90 23.06 54.47
C GLN A 286 -13.44 24.30 53.69
N LEU A 287 -13.14 24.19 52.39
CA LEU A 287 -12.88 25.34 51.51
C LEU A 287 -14.08 26.30 51.40
N MET A 288 -15.31 25.79 51.51
CA MET A 288 -16.53 26.61 51.43
C MET A 288 -16.78 27.46 52.67
N ARG A 289 -16.09 27.19 53.80
CA ARG A 289 -16.25 27.96 55.06
C ARG A 289 -15.26 29.11 55.20
N GLU A 290 -14.10 29.01 54.57
CA GLU A 290 -13.06 30.04 54.63
C GLU A 290 -13.43 31.26 53.78
N ASN A 291 -14.07 31.03 52.62
CA ASN A 291 -14.65 32.09 51.79
C ASN A 291 -16.05 32.53 52.28
N ARG A 292 -16.10 33.53 53.17
CA ARG A 292 -17.35 34.09 53.76
C ARG A 292 -18.31 34.82 52.78
N LYS A 293 -18.19 34.63 51.46
CA LYS A 293 -19.04 35.28 50.45
C LYS A 293 -19.50 34.30 49.37
N THR A 294 -20.75 33.84 49.49
CA THR A 294 -21.51 33.04 48.52
C THR A 294 -20.90 31.67 48.13
N PRO A 295 -21.71 30.64 47.78
CA PRO A 295 -21.20 29.29 47.53
C PRO A 295 -20.47 29.09 46.19
N GLY A 296 -20.00 30.15 45.53
CA GLY A 296 -19.22 30.10 44.29
C GLY A 296 -19.94 29.56 43.03
N ILE A 297 -21.23 29.23 43.11
CA ILE A 297 -22.08 28.80 41.98
C ILE A 297 -23.46 29.45 42.10
N ALA A 298 -24.00 29.92 40.96
CA ALA A 298 -25.40 30.33 40.80
C ALA A 298 -26.17 29.39 39.85
N PHE A 299 -27.50 29.37 39.98
CA PHE A 299 -28.40 28.49 39.23
C PHE A 299 -29.56 29.27 38.60
N ILE A 300 -30.04 28.83 37.42
CA ILE A 300 -31.17 29.43 36.69
C ILE A 300 -32.16 28.36 36.18
N SER A 301 -33.42 28.74 35.97
CA SER A 301 -34.50 27.87 35.46
C SER A 301 -34.57 27.89 33.94
N ALA A 302 -34.79 26.73 33.31
CA ALA A 302 -34.96 26.59 31.86
C ALA A 302 -36.42 26.75 31.37
N ASN A 303 -37.31 27.36 32.15
CA ASN A 303 -38.69 27.70 31.77
C ASN A 303 -39.21 28.87 32.65
N SER A 304 -40.05 29.80 32.18
CA SER A 304 -40.74 29.90 30.87
C SER A 304 -41.04 31.37 30.49
N ASN A 305 -41.54 31.57 29.27
CA ASN A 305 -42.73 32.40 29.11
C ASN A 305 -43.74 31.74 28.13
N ASN A 306 -44.92 31.39 28.64
CA ASN A 306 -46.17 30.99 27.97
C ASN A 306 -46.14 29.98 26.79
N ASN A 307 -46.43 28.70 27.06
CA ASN A 307 -47.83 28.23 27.06
C ASN A 307 -47.98 26.83 27.71
N ASN A 308 -49.21 26.51 28.14
CA ASN A 308 -49.52 25.43 29.08
C ASN A 308 -49.14 24.01 28.61
N ASN A 309 -48.01 23.48 29.09
CA ASN A 309 -47.88 22.05 29.34
C ASN A 309 -46.95 21.78 30.54
N ILE A 310 -47.41 21.01 31.52
CA ILE A 310 -46.71 20.81 32.80
C ILE A 310 -45.64 19.72 32.64
N ASN A 311 -44.44 20.13 32.23
CA ASN A 311 -43.24 19.29 32.25
C ASN A 311 -42.08 20.04 32.91
N ALA A 312 -41.28 19.31 33.70
CA ALA A 312 -40.40 19.88 34.72
C ALA A 312 -39.36 20.90 34.20
N SER A 313 -39.22 22.03 34.91
CA SER A 313 -38.18 23.02 34.69
C SER A 313 -36.80 22.45 34.98
N ALA A 314 -35.90 22.41 33.99
CA ALA A 314 -34.51 22.03 34.22
C ALA A 314 -33.75 23.15 34.95
N VAL A 315 -32.89 22.79 35.90
CA VAL A 315 -31.98 23.73 36.57
C VAL A 315 -30.63 23.73 35.85
N LEU A 316 -30.14 24.90 35.45
CA LEU A 316 -28.85 25.07 34.79
C LEU A 316 -27.85 25.80 35.70
N ILE A 317 -26.56 25.51 35.54
CA ILE A 317 -25.47 26.31 36.14
C ILE A 317 -25.38 27.63 35.38
N ASP A 318 -25.69 28.74 36.05
CA ASP A 318 -25.71 30.09 35.48
C ASP A 318 -24.32 30.73 35.47
N SER A 319 -23.65 30.69 36.62
CA SER A 319 -22.29 31.21 36.78
C SER A 319 -21.51 30.40 37.81
N ILE A 320 -20.19 30.36 37.62
CA ILE A 320 -19.21 29.79 38.54
C ILE A 320 -18.22 30.91 38.85
N ASP A 321 -18.00 31.20 40.12
CA ASP A 321 -17.01 32.17 40.59
C ASP A 321 -15.60 31.65 40.24
N PRO A 322 -14.78 32.38 39.47
CA PRO A 322 -13.43 31.93 39.09
C PRO A 322 -12.47 31.78 40.27
N GLU A 323 -12.71 32.45 41.40
CA GLU A 323 -11.95 32.28 42.65
C GLU A 323 -12.69 31.37 43.65
N GLY A 324 -13.86 30.85 43.24
CA GLY A 324 -14.71 29.99 44.05
C GLY A 324 -14.22 28.54 44.13
N PRO A 325 -14.65 27.76 45.14
CA PRO A 325 -14.22 26.39 45.38
C PRO A 325 -14.61 25.39 44.27
N PHE A 326 -15.43 25.81 43.31
CA PHE A 326 -15.82 25.02 42.13
C PHE A 326 -15.09 25.42 40.84
N ALA A 327 -14.25 26.46 40.85
CA ALA A 327 -13.55 26.96 39.65
C ALA A 327 -12.66 25.90 38.98
N GLN A 328 -11.97 25.08 39.78
CA GLN A 328 -11.10 23.99 39.31
C GLN A 328 -11.86 22.71 38.93
N SER A 329 -13.20 22.69 39.05
CA SER A 329 -14.00 21.50 38.78
C SER A 329 -14.20 21.23 37.28
N LYS A 330 -14.77 20.06 36.96
CA LYS A 330 -15.26 19.74 35.62
C LYS A 330 -16.64 20.34 35.29
N LEU A 331 -17.29 21.02 36.24
CA LEU A 331 -18.56 21.69 36.01
C LEU A 331 -18.37 22.88 35.06
N ARG A 332 -19.39 23.18 34.24
CA ARG A 332 -19.39 24.29 33.29
C ARG A 332 -20.74 25.01 33.33
N VAL A 333 -20.71 26.32 33.09
CA VAL A 333 -21.92 27.12 32.84
C VAL A 333 -22.71 26.50 31.68
N GLY A 334 -24.03 26.42 31.83
CA GLY A 334 -24.95 25.78 30.88
C GLY A 334 -25.17 24.27 31.10
N MET A 335 -24.42 23.61 31.98
CA MET A 335 -24.74 22.22 32.36
C MET A 335 -26.04 22.13 33.16
N LYS A 336 -26.85 21.10 32.90
CA LYS A 336 -28.08 20.81 33.64
C LYS A 336 -27.75 20.11 34.95
N VAL A 337 -28.08 20.72 36.08
CA VAL A 337 -27.91 20.11 37.41
C VAL A 337 -28.98 19.04 37.60
N VAL A 338 -28.55 17.81 37.88
CA VAL A 338 -29.42 16.66 38.11
C VAL A 338 -29.67 16.47 39.61
N SER A 339 -28.59 16.51 40.41
CA SER A 339 -28.70 16.41 41.87
C SER A 339 -27.52 17.04 42.61
N ILE A 340 -27.75 17.43 43.87
CA ILE A 340 -26.71 17.88 44.81
C ILE A 340 -26.77 16.99 46.06
N ASN A 341 -25.67 16.36 46.44
CA ASN A 341 -25.58 15.34 47.49
C ASN A 341 -26.68 14.26 47.38
N ASN A 342 -26.92 13.78 46.15
CA ASN A 342 -27.97 12.82 45.77
C ASN A 342 -29.43 13.30 45.92
N PHE A 343 -29.67 14.59 46.22
CA PHE A 343 -31.01 15.19 46.21
C PHE A 343 -31.32 15.82 44.85
N SER A 344 -32.44 15.43 44.23
CA SER A 344 -32.93 15.95 42.95
C SER A 344 -33.05 17.48 42.97
N CYS A 345 -32.65 18.13 41.88
CA CYS A 345 -32.68 19.58 41.73
C CYS A 345 -33.73 20.01 40.70
N GLU A 346 -34.98 20.15 41.15
CA GLU A 346 -36.14 20.46 40.29
C GLU A 346 -36.38 21.96 40.06
N THR A 347 -35.88 22.81 40.95
CA THR A 347 -35.93 24.28 40.81
C THR A 347 -34.61 24.92 41.26
N PRO A 348 -34.25 26.11 40.73
CA PRO A 348 -33.02 26.79 41.13
C PRO A 348 -33.00 27.13 42.62
N THR A 349 -34.16 27.45 43.20
CA THR A 349 -34.34 27.70 44.64
C THR A 349 -33.99 26.46 45.45
N ILE A 350 -34.49 25.28 45.06
CA ILE A 350 -34.15 24.00 45.72
C ILE A 350 -32.65 23.72 45.58
N ALA A 351 -32.08 23.87 44.39
CA ALA A 351 -30.63 23.67 44.15
C ALA A 351 -29.77 24.61 45.02
N HIS A 352 -30.14 25.89 45.14
CA HIS A 352 -29.41 26.86 45.94
C HIS A 352 -29.55 26.60 47.46
N CYS A 353 -30.74 26.20 47.92
CA CYS A 353 -30.96 25.75 49.29
C CYS A 353 -30.18 24.47 49.62
N LEU A 354 -30.16 23.48 48.72
CA LEU A 354 -29.37 22.25 48.86
C LEU A 354 -27.87 22.55 48.91
N LEU A 355 -27.37 23.42 48.02
CA LEU A 355 -25.96 23.83 48.01
C LEU A 355 -25.57 24.56 49.31
N THR A 356 -26.41 25.49 49.78
CA THR A 356 -26.20 26.23 51.03
C THR A 356 -26.23 25.30 52.25
N ARG A 357 -27.14 24.32 52.27
CA ARG A 357 -27.20 23.29 53.34
C ARG A 357 -26.00 22.34 53.27
N ALA A 358 -25.55 21.99 52.06
CA ALA A 358 -24.38 21.13 51.83
C ALA A 358 -23.05 21.81 52.20
N ALA A 359 -22.94 23.15 52.12
CA ALA A 359 -21.77 23.90 52.61
C ALA A 359 -21.49 23.68 54.12
N ASN A 360 -22.48 23.25 54.90
CA ASN A 360 -22.32 22.86 56.30
C ASN A 360 -21.92 21.39 56.49
N ALA A 361 -22.02 20.54 55.47
CA ALA A 361 -21.56 19.14 55.51
C ALA A 361 -20.02 19.05 55.49
N ARG A 362 -19.46 17.85 55.30
CA ARG A 362 -18.00 17.65 55.10
C ARG A 362 -17.59 17.68 53.62
N MET A 363 -18.49 17.29 52.72
CA MET A 363 -18.29 17.23 51.27
C MET A 363 -19.57 17.66 50.54
N VAL A 364 -19.41 18.28 49.37
CA VAL A 364 -20.49 18.66 48.45
C VAL A 364 -20.25 17.98 47.10
N THR A 365 -21.21 17.16 46.67
CA THR A 365 -21.19 16.45 45.38
C THR A 365 -22.29 17.00 44.49
N ILE A 366 -21.94 17.47 43.29
CA ILE A 366 -22.88 17.97 42.27
C ILE A 366 -22.82 17.02 41.07
N LEU A 367 -23.99 16.53 40.66
CA LEU A 367 -24.17 15.73 39.45
C LEU A 367 -24.81 16.62 38.37
N ALA A 368 -24.11 16.83 37.26
CA ALA A 368 -24.59 17.68 36.16
C ALA A 368 -24.44 16.99 34.79
N GLN A 369 -25.26 17.38 33.82
CA GLN A 369 -25.34 16.81 32.46
C GLN A 369 -25.01 17.87 31.41
N GLN A 370 -24.26 17.49 30.38
CA GLN A 370 -23.89 18.36 29.25
C GLN A 370 -25.05 18.53 28.25
N THR A 371 -25.16 19.70 27.60
CA THR A 371 -26.42 20.20 27.02
C THR A 371 -26.40 20.54 25.52
N CYS A 372 -25.32 20.29 24.77
CA CYS A 372 -25.36 20.35 23.31
C CYS A 372 -26.24 19.20 22.79
N GLN A 373 -27.22 19.51 21.93
CA GLN A 373 -28.20 18.54 21.43
C GLN A 373 -27.73 17.89 20.12
N ALA A 374 -26.87 18.57 19.37
CA ALA A 374 -26.22 17.99 18.20
C ALA A 374 -25.31 16.81 18.60
N PRO A 375 -25.42 15.62 17.95
CA PRO A 375 -24.53 14.49 18.21
C PRO A 375 -23.05 14.86 18.01
N PRO A 376 -22.11 14.35 18.84
CA PRO A 376 -20.67 14.57 18.69
C PRO A 376 -20.18 14.40 17.25
N GLY A 377 -19.39 15.35 16.76
CA GLY A 377 -18.89 15.36 15.38
C GLY A 377 -19.87 15.82 14.32
N THR A 378 -21.10 16.22 14.68
CA THR A 378 -22.00 16.89 13.74
C THR A 378 -21.39 18.22 13.30
N ILE A 379 -21.01 18.30 12.03
CA ILE A 379 -20.64 19.55 11.38
C ILE A 379 -21.92 20.34 11.06
N VAL A 380 -21.92 21.62 11.41
CA VAL A 380 -23.03 22.56 11.19
C VAL A 380 -22.51 23.76 10.41
N THR A 381 -23.22 24.15 9.35
CA THR A 381 -22.98 25.43 8.68
C THR A 381 -24.09 26.42 9.04
N ALA A 382 -23.73 27.59 9.56
CA ALA A 382 -24.70 28.64 9.87
C ALA A 382 -24.42 29.85 8.99
N THR A 383 -25.46 30.42 8.37
CA THR A 383 -25.35 31.56 7.47
C THR A 383 -26.28 32.67 7.94
N VAL A 384 -25.76 33.89 8.07
CA VAL A 384 -26.51 35.05 8.56
C VAL A 384 -26.13 36.31 7.78
N VAL A 385 -27.11 37.17 7.51
CA VAL A 385 -26.91 38.41 6.74
C VAL A 385 -26.76 39.59 7.67
N LYS A 386 -25.54 40.11 7.80
CA LYS A 386 -25.18 41.25 8.64
C LYS A 386 -25.32 42.55 7.83
N ALA A 387 -26.53 43.12 7.88
CA ALA A 387 -26.93 44.27 7.05
C ALA A 387 -26.08 45.55 7.24
N MET A 388 -25.49 45.77 8.43
CA MET A 388 -24.50 46.84 8.65
C MET A 388 -23.29 46.32 9.43
N PRO A 389 -22.08 46.88 9.26
CA PRO A 389 -20.88 46.48 10.01
C PRO A 389 -21.05 46.50 11.54
N ASN A 390 -21.92 47.38 12.06
CA ASN A 390 -22.17 47.52 13.50
C ASN A 390 -23.29 46.62 14.05
N SER A 391 -24.00 45.86 13.18
CA SER A 391 -25.08 44.96 13.61
C SER A 391 -24.52 43.80 14.44
N LYS A 392 -24.99 43.64 15.68
CA LYS A 392 -24.51 42.59 16.59
C LYS A 392 -25.07 41.22 16.16
N LEU A 393 -24.18 40.31 15.79
CA LEU A 393 -24.51 38.94 15.37
C LEU A 393 -25.24 38.12 16.46
N GLY A 394 -25.13 38.51 17.73
CA GLY A 394 -25.73 37.82 18.86
C GLY A 394 -24.88 36.68 19.44
N ILE A 395 -23.70 36.41 18.89
CA ILE A 395 -22.80 35.35 19.36
C ILE A 395 -21.77 35.86 20.38
N MET A 396 -21.53 35.09 21.44
CA MET A 396 -20.38 35.25 22.34
C MET A 396 -19.44 34.06 22.18
N LEU A 397 -18.17 34.34 21.90
CA LEU A 397 -17.13 33.33 21.70
C LEU A 397 -16.30 33.13 22.97
N GLY A 398 -16.01 31.88 23.32
CA GLY A 398 -15.07 31.49 24.37
C GLY A 398 -13.80 30.88 23.80
N MET A 399 -12.79 30.69 24.65
CA MET A 399 -11.67 29.78 24.38
C MET A 399 -11.89 28.49 25.18
N ASP A 400 -11.70 27.34 24.55
CA ASP A 400 -11.41 26.11 25.27
C ASP A 400 -9.92 26.11 25.64
N ALA A 401 -9.64 26.38 26.91
CA ALA A 401 -8.28 26.47 27.44
C ALA A 401 -7.49 25.15 27.35
N LYS A 402 -8.14 23.99 27.17
CA LYS A 402 -7.45 22.70 27.09
C LYS A 402 -6.95 22.38 25.67
N HIS A 403 -7.64 22.89 24.64
CA HIS A 403 -7.36 22.54 23.25
C HIS A 403 -7.04 23.76 22.36
N GLU A 404 -6.98 24.95 22.95
CA GLU A 404 -6.68 26.23 22.31
C GLU A 404 -7.58 26.53 21.09
N ARG A 405 -8.87 26.19 21.19
CA ARG A 405 -9.85 26.43 20.13
C ARG A 405 -10.92 27.44 20.55
N VAL A 406 -11.45 28.14 19.56
CA VAL A 406 -12.59 29.03 19.75
C VAL A 406 -13.89 28.22 19.79
N ILE A 407 -14.69 28.43 20.82
CA ILE A 407 -15.99 27.78 21.01
C ILE A 407 -17.12 28.80 21.07
N VAL A 408 -18.31 28.38 20.64
CA VAL A 408 -19.54 29.16 20.83
C VAL A 408 -19.91 29.09 22.31
N LYS A 409 -19.71 30.17 23.07
CA LYS A 409 -20.03 30.18 24.51
C LYS A 409 -21.52 30.40 24.77
N TYR A 410 -22.15 31.27 23.98
CA TYR A 410 -23.55 31.64 24.11
C TYR A 410 -24.06 32.28 22.82
N ILE A 411 -25.35 32.13 22.54
CA ILE A 411 -26.07 32.86 21.49
C ILE A 411 -27.21 33.60 22.18
N ARG A 412 -27.27 34.91 21.97
CA ARG A 412 -28.21 35.82 22.60
C ARG A 412 -29.56 35.74 21.88
N GLU A 413 -30.60 35.47 22.65
CA GLU A 413 -31.99 35.58 22.21
C GLU A 413 -32.30 36.96 21.60
N GLY A 414 -33.00 36.97 20.46
CA GLY A 414 -33.24 38.16 19.64
C GLY A 414 -32.01 38.67 18.86
N GLY A 415 -30.89 37.93 18.88
CA GLY A 415 -29.73 38.21 18.03
C GLY A 415 -29.94 37.79 16.57
N LEU A 416 -29.08 38.29 15.67
CA LEU A 416 -29.12 37.97 14.24
C LEU A 416 -29.02 36.46 13.93
N LEU A 417 -28.22 35.70 14.71
CA LEU A 417 -28.14 34.23 14.65
C LEU A 417 -29.26 33.49 15.39
N ASP A 418 -30.06 34.22 16.16
CA ASP A 418 -31.23 33.68 16.85
C ASP A 418 -32.48 33.76 15.99
N SER A 419 -32.62 34.82 15.18
CA SER A 419 -33.77 35.08 14.30
C SER A 419 -33.75 34.34 12.95
N THR A 420 -32.70 33.60 12.61
CA THR A 420 -32.62 32.79 11.38
C THR A 420 -33.37 31.45 11.50
N THR A 421 -34.59 31.48 12.07
CA THR A 421 -35.42 30.31 12.38
C THR A 421 -36.26 29.84 11.20
N ASP A 422 -35.62 29.54 10.07
CA ASP A 422 -36.23 28.60 9.12
C ASP A 422 -36.06 27.18 9.67
N THR A 423 -37.18 26.49 9.84
CA THR A 423 -37.37 25.32 10.72
C THR A 423 -36.57 24.07 10.36
N ASN A 424 -35.82 24.08 9.25
CA ASN A 424 -35.06 22.94 8.74
C ASN A 424 -33.53 23.09 8.86
N ASN A 425 -33.01 24.28 9.23
CA ASN A 425 -31.58 24.47 9.41
C ASN A 425 -31.14 24.10 10.84
N LYS A 426 -30.18 23.18 10.97
CA LYS A 426 -29.52 22.90 12.27
C LYS A 426 -28.89 24.19 12.79
N LYS A 427 -29.36 24.67 13.94
CA LYS A 427 -28.89 25.90 14.56
C LYS A 427 -27.47 25.73 15.08
N LEU A 428 -26.69 26.80 15.06
CA LEU A 428 -25.44 26.87 15.82
C LEU A 428 -25.79 26.79 17.32
N GLU A 429 -25.10 25.96 18.11
CA GLU A 429 -25.40 25.76 19.54
C GLU A 429 -24.25 26.19 20.45
N PRO A 430 -24.53 26.64 21.69
CA PRO A 430 -23.52 26.76 22.73
C PRO A 430 -22.77 25.42 22.94
N GLY A 431 -21.44 25.51 22.99
CA GLY A 431 -20.53 24.36 23.10
C GLY A 431 -19.88 23.96 21.78
N MET A 432 -20.41 24.35 20.61
CA MET A 432 -19.80 23.99 19.32
C MET A 432 -18.42 24.63 19.13
N ILE A 433 -17.49 23.86 18.56
CA ILE A 433 -16.14 24.31 18.18
C ILE A 433 -16.24 25.02 16.84
N LEU A 434 -15.67 26.23 16.72
CA LEU A 434 -15.72 27.01 15.48
C LEU A 434 -14.42 26.84 14.68
N HIS A 435 -14.54 26.34 13.45
CA HIS A 435 -13.41 26.02 12.58
C HIS A 435 -13.15 27.04 11.47
N ARG A 436 -14.21 27.63 10.90
CA ARG A 436 -14.10 28.69 9.88
C ARG A 436 -15.17 29.77 10.04
N VAL A 437 -14.84 30.98 9.57
CA VAL A 437 -15.78 32.09 9.34
C VAL A 437 -15.52 32.67 7.96
N ASN A 438 -16.52 32.72 7.07
CA ASN A 438 -16.35 33.18 5.67
C ASN A 438 -15.15 32.54 4.95
N GLY A 439 -15.02 31.21 5.08
CA GLY A 439 -13.91 30.45 4.52
C GLY A 439 -12.56 30.61 5.25
N MET A 440 -12.34 31.72 5.99
CA MET A 440 -11.13 31.93 6.78
C MET A 440 -11.02 30.84 7.86
N PRO A 441 -9.90 30.07 7.89
CA PRO A 441 -9.66 29.10 8.94
C PRO A 441 -9.36 29.79 10.27
N ILE A 442 -9.86 29.22 11.36
CA ILE A 442 -9.48 29.60 12.72
C ILE A 442 -8.45 28.57 13.20
N PRO A 443 -7.14 28.85 13.11
CA PRO A 443 -6.11 27.93 13.58
C PRO A 443 -6.18 27.76 15.10
N LYS A 444 -5.65 26.64 15.60
CA LYS A 444 -5.39 26.45 17.04
C LYS A 444 -4.51 27.60 17.54
N GLY A 445 -4.81 28.11 18.73
CA GLY A 445 -4.13 29.26 19.31
C GLY A 445 -4.70 30.63 18.91
N MET A 446 -5.57 30.73 17.89
CA MET A 446 -6.22 32.00 17.56
C MET A 446 -7.17 32.43 18.69
N HIS A 447 -6.90 33.58 19.29
CA HIS A 447 -7.59 34.01 20.50
C HIS A 447 -9.01 34.50 20.17
N ASN A 448 -10.02 34.16 20.99
CA ASN A 448 -11.43 34.50 20.73
C ASN A 448 -11.66 36.00 20.44
N LYS A 449 -10.90 36.90 21.10
CA LYS A 449 -10.85 38.35 20.81
C LYS A 449 -10.55 38.68 19.35
N GLN A 450 -9.58 37.99 18.71
CA GLN A 450 -9.21 38.21 17.31
C GLN A 450 -10.35 37.78 16.37
N VAL A 451 -10.97 36.63 16.65
CA VAL A 451 -12.16 36.16 15.88
C VAL A 451 -13.35 37.11 16.09
N SER A 452 -13.56 37.63 17.31
CA SER A 452 -14.59 38.64 17.57
C SER A 452 -14.33 39.98 16.85
N GLN A 453 -13.06 40.41 16.75
CA GLN A 453 -12.67 41.59 15.95
C GLN A 453 -12.92 41.35 14.45
N TYR A 454 -12.55 40.19 13.93
CA TYR A 454 -12.83 39.82 12.54
C TYR A 454 -14.35 39.82 12.25
N LEU A 455 -15.16 39.17 13.09
CA LEU A 455 -16.63 39.20 13.02
C LEU A 455 -17.22 40.61 13.13
N ALA A 456 -16.55 41.55 13.80
CA ALA A 456 -16.95 42.95 13.83
C ALA A 456 -16.70 43.65 12.48
N THR A 457 -15.58 43.36 11.80
CA THR A 457 -15.24 43.94 10.48
C THR A 457 -16.06 43.39 9.31
N LEU A 458 -16.57 42.16 9.41
CA LEU A 458 -17.39 41.55 8.36
C LEU A 458 -18.71 42.31 8.14
N HIS A 459 -19.19 42.32 6.91
CA HIS A 459 -20.48 42.87 6.50
C HIS A 459 -21.06 42.01 5.38
N GLY A 460 -22.38 42.10 5.13
CA GLY A 460 -23.05 41.19 4.20
C GLY A 460 -23.17 39.78 4.81
N THR A 461 -22.99 38.73 4.00
CA THR A 461 -23.19 37.35 4.46
C THR A 461 -22.01 36.86 5.32
N VAL A 462 -22.33 36.33 6.50
CA VAL A 462 -21.38 35.68 7.41
C VAL A 462 -21.76 34.21 7.52
N THR A 463 -20.86 33.34 7.07
CA THR A 463 -20.93 31.89 7.17
C THR A 463 -20.04 31.40 8.31
N PHE A 464 -20.51 30.41 9.05
CA PHE A 464 -19.77 29.74 10.12
C PHE A 464 -19.69 28.25 9.78
N LEU A 465 -18.51 27.64 9.93
CA LEU A 465 -18.33 26.19 9.94
C LEU A 465 -17.99 25.78 11.37
N ALA A 466 -18.90 25.05 12.01
CA ALA A 466 -18.75 24.62 13.40
C ALA A 466 -18.98 23.11 13.55
N GLU A 467 -18.54 22.55 14.68
CA GLU A 467 -18.65 21.11 14.98
C GLU A 467 -19.11 20.90 16.42
N ALA A 468 -20.04 19.98 16.63
CA ALA A 468 -20.42 19.52 17.97
C ALA A 468 -19.25 18.77 18.64
N PRO A 469 -18.80 19.19 19.83
CA PRO A 469 -17.65 18.58 20.50
C PRO A 469 -17.95 17.14 20.94
N THR A 470 -16.90 16.32 21.07
CA THR A 470 -16.99 15.07 21.85
C THR A 470 -17.11 15.35 23.35
N SER A 471 -17.47 14.32 24.11
CA SER A 471 -17.38 14.31 25.57
C SER A 471 -15.95 14.54 26.11
N ALA A 472 -14.91 14.36 25.28
CA ALA A 472 -13.53 14.73 25.60
C ALA A 472 -13.20 16.23 25.40
N GLY A 473 -14.13 17.01 24.82
CA GLY A 473 -13.92 18.40 24.38
C GLY A 473 -13.13 18.53 23.07
N THR A 474 -12.76 17.41 22.43
CA THR A 474 -12.03 17.41 21.17
C THR A 474 -12.98 17.37 19.98
N SER A 475 -12.52 17.94 18.87
CA SER A 475 -13.06 17.75 17.52
C SER A 475 -12.80 16.29 17.09
N PRO A 476 -13.82 15.45 16.87
CA PRO A 476 -13.66 14.08 16.39
C PRO A 476 -13.35 14.02 14.89
N THR A 477 -13.69 15.05 14.12
CA THR A 477 -13.35 15.11 12.70
C THR A 477 -11.84 15.31 12.51
N PRO A 478 -11.16 14.50 11.67
CA PRO A 478 -9.74 14.68 11.37
C PRO A 478 -9.44 16.10 10.85
N PRO A 479 -8.33 16.75 11.26
CA PRO A 479 -7.98 18.09 10.80
C PRO A 479 -7.99 18.22 9.27
N ASP A 480 -7.46 17.23 8.57
CA ASP A 480 -7.35 17.17 7.10
C ASP A 480 -8.72 17.20 6.41
N LEU A 481 -9.74 16.60 7.04
CA LEU A 481 -11.10 16.67 6.51
C LEU A 481 -11.64 18.10 6.67
N ILE A 482 -11.44 18.72 7.82
CA ILE A 482 -11.90 20.10 8.11
C ILE A 482 -11.18 21.12 7.20
N THR A 483 -9.88 20.93 6.93
CA THR A 483 -9.15 21.77 5.97
C THR A 483 -9.60 21.54 4.53
N SER A 484 -10.06 20.33 4.16
CA SER A 484 -10.68 20.06 2.86
C SER A 484 -12.10 20.63 2.69
N LEU A 485 -12.79 21.00 3.78
CA LEU A 485 -14.16 21.55 3.72
C LEU A 485 -14.15 23.06 3.45
N HIS A 486 -14.97 23.47 2.48
CA HIS A 486 -15.24 24.87 2.12
C HIS A 486 -16.75 25.13 2.15
N THR A 487 -17.11 26.36 2.54
CA THR A 487 -18.49 26.84 2.56
C THR A 487 -18.63 27.99 1.57
N ALA A 488 -19.36 27.77 0.48
CA ALA A 488 -19.67 28.81 -0.50
C ALA A 488 -21.10 29.32 -0.26
N ALA A 489 -21.27 30.62 -0.03
CA ALA A 489 -22.59 31.25 0.04
C ALA A 489 -22.85 32.05 -1.24
N ILE A 490 -23.90 31.68 -1.97
CA ILE A 490 -24.26 32.28 -3.26
C ILE A 490 -25.62 32.95 -3.13
N TRP A 491 -25.69 34.24 -3.44
CA TRP A 491 -26.97 34.96 -3.46
C TRP A 491 -27.78 34.58 -4.70
N THR A 492 -29.07 34.25 -4.50
CA THR A 492 -29.97 33.82 -5.58
C THR A 492 -30.71 34.96 -6.26
N GLN A 493 -30.60 36.19 -5.73
CA GLN A 493 -31.00 37.39 -6.46
C GLN A 493 -29.81 37.82 -7.33
N PRO A 494 -29.91 37.68 -8.66
CA PRO A 494 -28.85 38.15 -9.54
C PRO A 494 -28.84 39.69 -9.53
N ALA A 495 -27.65 40.29 -9.56
CA ALA A 495 -27.53 41.75 -9.54
C ALA A 495 -28.04 42.41 -10.84
N ARG A 496 -28.23 41.60 -11.89
CA ARG A 496 -28.78 41.98 -13.19
C ARG A 496 -29.65 40.82 -13.72
N PRO A 497 -30.74 41.08 -14.48
CA PRO A 497 -31.68 40.04 -14.92
C PRO A 497 -31.09 38.99 -15.88
N ASP A 498 -29.92 39.26 -16.46
CA ASP A 498 -29.16 38.39 -17.37
C ASP A 498 -28.13 37.50 -16.65
N GLN A 499 -27.79 37.76 -15.38
CA GLN A 499 -26.73 37.04 -14.69
C GLN A 499 -27.20 35.63 -14.26
N THR A 500 -26.55 34.61 -14.81
CA THR A 500 -26.81 33.20 -14.48
C THR A 500 -26.19 32.80 -13.14
N PHE A 501 -26.69 31.71 -12.55
CA PHE A 501 -26.06 31.11 -11.38
C PHE A 501 -24.66 30.56 -11.71
N GLY A 502 -24.44 30.12 -12.95
CA GLY A 502 -23.11 29.75 -13.46
C GLY A 502 -22.47 28.50 -12.86
N LEU A 503 -23.27 27.58 -12.29
CA LEU A 503 -22.79 26.30 -11.77
C LEU A 503 -23.35 25.14 -12.61
N LYS A 504 -22.50 24.20 -13.01
CA LYS A 504 -22.91 22.84 -13.37
C LYS A 504 -22.32 21.85 -12.38
N LEU A 505 -23.10 20.83 -12.08
CA LEU A 505 -22.65 19.65 -11.34
C LEU A 505 -22.47 18.49 -12.34
N ALA A 506 -21.77 17.44 -11.94
CA ALA A 506 -21.78 16.13 -12.61
C ALA A 506 -21.50 15.03 -11.59
N ARG A 507 -21.72 13.77 -11.94
CA ARG A 507 -21.19 12.65 -11.15
C ARG A 507 -19.69 12.48 -11.41
N SER A 508 -18.91 12.25 -10.36
CA SER A 508 -17.47 11.99 -10.48
C SER A 508 -17.21 10.65 -11.19
N ASN A 509 -16.31 10.65 -12.18
CA ASN A 509 -15.86 9.44 -12.86
C ASN A 509 -15.20 8.45 -11.89
N ALA A 510 -14.31 8.94 -11.04
CA ALA A 510 -13.60 8.14 -10.02
C ALA A 510 -14.54 7.61 -8.92
N ASN A 511 -15.65 8.31 -8.63
CA ASN A 511 -16.65 7.85 -7.67
C ASN A 511 -18.06 8.25 -8.09
N LYS A 512 -18.73 7.36 -8.85
CA LYS A 512 -20.09 7.56 -9.41
C LYS A 512 -21.19 7.89 -8.38
N ARG A 513 -20.88 7.84 -7.08
CA ARG A 513 -21.75 8.22 -5.96
C ARG A 513 -21.60 9.70 -5.53
N ARG A 514 -20.54 10.41 -5.93
CA ARG A 514 -20.34 11.81 -5.54
C ARG A 514 -20.67 12.77 -6.66
N LEU A 515 -21.37 13.86 -6.34
CA LEU A 515 -21.50 15.03 -7.22
C LEU A 515 -20.25 15.90 -7.09
N VAL A 516 -19.72 16.36 -8.22
CA VAL A 516 -18.63 17.32 -8.34
C VAL A 516 -19.10 18.59 -9.05
N VAL A 517 -18.47 19.71 -8.73
CA VAL A 517 -18.53 20.92 -9.57
C VAL A 517 -17.85 20.61 -10.90
N SER A 518 -18.64 20.47 -11.97
CA SER A 518 -18.13 20.07 -13.29
C SER A 518 -17.70 21.28 -14.12
N HIS A 519 -18.40 22.40 -13.99
CA HIS A 519 -18.10 23.63 -14.69
C HIS A 519 -18.59 24.85 -13.90
N LEU A 520 -17.80 25.92 -13.93
CA LEU A 520 -18.14 27.24 -13.43
C LEU A 520 -18.12 28.20 -14.62
N GLN A 521 -19.26 28.87 -14.88
CA GLN A 521 -19.35 29.86 -15.94
C GLN A 521 -18.70 31.16 -15.46
N GLU A 522 -17.77 31.69 -16.25
CA GLU A 522 -17.13 32.98 -15.98
C GLU A 522 -18.18 34.12 -15.88
N GLY A 523 -18.03 35.00 -14.90
CA GLY A 523 -19.02 36.03 -14.55
C GLY A 523 -20.29 35.53 -13.83
N GLY A 524 -20.51 34.22 -13.74
CA GLY A 524 -21.63 33.62 -13.02
C GLY A 524 -21.51 33.73 -11.50
N LEU A 525 -22.65 33.76 -10.81
CA LEU A 525 -22.72 33.95 -9.35
C LEU A 525 -21.90 32.91 -8.55
N ALA A 526 -21.82 31.67 -9.04
CA ALA A 526 -21.04 30.61 -8.43
C ALA A 526 -19.52 30.80 -8.57
N ALA A 527 -19.02 31.40 -9.66
CA ALA A 527 -17.59 31.62 -9.87
C ALA A 527 -17.01 32.61 -8.83
N ALA A 528 -17.79 33.61 -8.43
CA ALA A 528 -17.41 34.58 -7.39
C ALA A 528 -17.42 33.99 -5.95
N SER A 529 -17.90 32.76 -5.75
CA SER A 529 -18.14 32.20 -4.41
C SER A 529 -16.99 31.34 -3.84
N GLY A 530 -15.85 31.31 -4.52
CA GLY A 530 -14.66 30.53 -4.11
C GLY A 530 -14.75 29.03 -4.38
N LEU A 531 -15.80 28.58 -5.10
CA LEU A 531 -15.86 27.23 -5.67
C LEU A 531 -14.77 27.03 -6.72
N LYS A 532 -14.32 25.79 -6.87
CA LYS A 532 -13.47 25.33 -7.98
C LYS A 532 -14.10 24.10 -8.63
N THR A 533 -13.81 23.89 -9.91
CA THR A 533 -14.09 22.62 -10.58
C THR A 533 -13.39 21.46 -9.86
N GLY A 534 -14.00 20.28 -9.88
CA GLY A 534 -13.54 19.09 -9.16
C GLY A 534 -13.92 19.02 -7.67
N MET A 535 -14.37 20.11 -7.03
CA MET A 535 -14.86 20.06 -5.64
C MET A 535 -16.11 19.17 -5.51
N PHE A 536 -16.13 18.27 -4.53
CA PHE A 536 -17.27 17.42 -4.22
C PHE A 536 -18.35 18.19 -3.45
N LEU A 537 -19.61 18.12 -3.89
CA LEU A 537 -20.73 18.71 -3.17
C LEU A 537 -21.22 17.75 -2.06
N LEU A 538 -21.20 18.21 -0.81
CA LEU A 538 -21.63 17.41 0.36
C LEU A 538 -23.01 17.82 0.89
N ALA A 539 -23.33 19.12 0.92
CA ALA A 539 -24.63 19.61 1.38
C ALA A 539 -25.06 20.90 0.64
N ILE A 540 -26.37 21.08 0.49
CA ILE A 540 -27.01 22.34 0.09
C ILE A 540 -27.89 22.77 1.27
N ASN A 541 -27.73 23.99 1.77
CA ASN A 541 -28.53 24.56 2.85
C ASN A 541 -28.64 23.62 4.07
N ASN A 542 -27.50 23.13 4.57
CA ASN A 542 -27.37 22.08 5.61
C ASN A 542 -28.02 20.71 5.31
N GLN A 543 -28.74 20.54 4.20
CA GLN A 543 -29.26 19.24 3.79
C GLN A 543 -28.13 18.42 3.15
N LEU A 544 -27.68 17.40 3.87
CA LEU A 544 -26.63 16.48 3.41
C LEU A 544 -27.10 15.73 2.17
N ILE A 545 -26.36 15.86 1.08
CA ILE A 545 -26.59 15.12 -0.17
C ILE A 545 -26.02 13.71 0.02
N SER A 546 -26.90 12.78 0.40
CA SER A 546 -26.52 11.38 0.55
C SER A 546 -26.05 10.81 -0.79
N ALA A 547 -24.78 10.40 -0.85
CA ALA A 547 -24.06 9.96 -2.04
C ALA A 547 -24.72 8.77 -2.79
N SER A 548 -25.66 8.07 -2.18
CA SER A 548 -26.41 6.97 -2.80
C SER A 548 -27.66 7.41 -3.57
N GLN A 549 -28.26 8.59 -3.30
CA GLN A 549 -29.68 8.80 -3.62
C GLN A 549 -30.09 10.11 -4.31
N ALA A 550 -29.27 11.16 -4.35
CA ALA A 550 -29.66 12.38 -5.07
C ALA A 550 -29.25 12.34 -6.57
N PRO A 551 -30.20 12.45 -7.52
CA PRO A 551 -29.90 12.86 -8.89
C PRO A 551 -29.24 14.24 -8.92
N GLU A 552 -28.43 14.49 -9.94
CA GLU A 552 -27.88 15.83 -10.24
C GLU A 552 -28.99 16.87 -10.34
N GLU A 553 -30.10 16.49 -11.00
CA GLU A 553 -31.31 17.29 -11.12
C GLU A 553 -31.92 17.70 -9.77
N VAL A 554 -31.91 16.83 -8.76
CA VAL A 554 -32.42 17.17 -7.41
C VAL A 554 -31.51 18.17 -6.70
N ALA A 555 -30.18 18.02 -6.85
CA ALA A 555 -29.23 19.01 -6.32
C ALA A 555 -29.40 20.37 -7.01
N MET A 556 -29.53 20.38 -8.34
CA MET A 556 -29.78 21.61 -9.11
C MET A 556 -31.16 22.21 -8.78
N ASN A 557 -32.19 21.39 -8.55
CA ASN A 557 -33.51 21.87 -8.13
C ASN A 557 -33.47 22.49 -6.72
N LEU A 558 -32.74 21.92 -5.75
CA LEU A 558 -32.56 22.53 -4.42
C LEU A 558 -31.85 23.90 -4.51
N ILE A 559 -30.86 24.03 -5.40
CA ILE A 559 -30.18 25.30 -5.70
C ILE A 559 -31.13 26.31 -6.36
N GLN A 560 -31.97 25.86 -7.30
CA GLN A 560 -32.93 26.72 -8.00
C GLN A 560 -34.17 27.09 -7.16
N GLN A 561 -34.58 26.25 -6.20
CA GLN A 561 -35.72 26.50 -5.31
C GLN A 561 -35.46 27.62 -4.31
N ALA A 562 -34.20 27.91 -3.99
CA ALA A 562 -33.81 29.03 -3.12
C ALA A 562 -33.97 30.43 -3.77
N ARG A 563 -34.67 30.53 -4.91
CA ARG A 563 -35.06 31.80 -5.53
C ARG A 563 -36.00 32.59 -4.60
N GLY A 564 -35.47 33.66 -4.01
CA GLY A 564 -36.23 34.52 -3.10
C GLY A 564 -35.42 35.54 -2.31
N GLY A 565 -34.11 35.68 -2.58
CA GLY A 565 -33.21 36.50 -1.74
C GLY A 565 -32.64 35.75 -0.54
N ILE A 566 -32.83 34.43 -0.47
CA ILE A 566 -32.19 33.56 0.51
C ILE A 566 -30.84 33.09 -0.09
N PRO A 567 -29.70 33.26 0.60
CA PRO A 567 -28.41 32.78 0.10
C PRO A 567 -28.34 31.25 0.15
N VAL A 568 -28.00 30.62 -0.97
CA VAL A 568 -27.69 29.19 -1.05
C VAL A 568 -26.34 28.96 -0.39
N THR A 569 -26.29 28.11 0.63
CA THR A 569 -25.04 27.69 1.29
C THR A 569 -24.66 26.30 0.80
N LEU A 570 -23.56 26.19 0.07
CA LEU A 570 -22.99 24.93 -0.38
C LEU A 570 -21.85 24.53 0.55
N LEU A 571 -21.95 23.34 1.16
CA LEU A 571 -20.82 22.69 1.79
C LEU A 571 -20.15 21.80 0.75
N VAL A 572 -18.93 22.14 0.35
CA VAL A 572 -18.14 21.37 -0.60
C VAL A 572 -16.86 20.86 0.05
N GLN A 573 -16.38 19.73 -0.42
CA GLN A 573 -15.09 19.16 -0.08
C GLN A 573 -14.17 19.31 -1.28
N SER A 574 -13.01 19.94 -1.11
CA SER A 574 -11.92 19.77 -2.07
C SER A 574 -11.64 18.27 -2.23
N PRO A 575 -11.41 17.76 -3.46
CA PRO A 575 -11.10 16.35 -3.63
C PRO A 575 -9.87 16.02 -2.76
N PRO A 576 -9.84 14.84 -2.10
CA PRO A 576 -8.69 14.46 -1.32
C PRO A 576 -7.53 14.35 -2.31
N MET A 577 -6.58 15.28 -2.20
CA MET A 577 -5.36 15.30 -3.01
C MET A 577 -4.53 14.08 -2.63
N SER A 578 -4.84 12.94 -3.25
CA SER A 578 -4.13 11.67 -3.09
C SER A 578 -2.67 11.76 -3.55
N ILE A 579 -2.37 12.80 -4.32
CA ILE A 579 -1.06 13.28 -4.72
C ILE A 579 -1.05 14.74 -4.25
N PRO A 580 -0.12 15.19 -3.37
CA PRO A 580 0.03 16.62 -3.10
C PRO A 580 0.25 17.39 -4.40
N PRO A 581 -0.12 18.67 -4.49
CA PRO A 581 -0.07 19.42 -5.74
C PRO A 581 1.38 19.51 -6.23
N ILE A 582 1.72 18.60 -7.13
CA ILE A 582 2.91 18.68 -7.98
C ILE A 582 2.67 19.85 -8.91
N VAL A 583 3.64 20.73 -9.00
CA VAL A 583 3.70 21.83 -9.95
C VAL A 583 4.87 21.57 -10.86
N THR A 584 4.65 21.64 -12.17
CA THR A 584 5.74 21.64 -13.14
C THR A 584 5.87 23.05 -13.68
N GLY A 585 7.05 23.65 -13.51
CA GLY A 585 7.42 24.86 -14.24
C GLY A 585 8.36 24.49 -15.37
N THR A 586 8.02 24.89 -16.60
CA THR A 586 8.90 24.81 -17.76
C THR A 586 9.30 26.22 -18.14
N LEU A 587 10.59 26.45 -18.33
CA LEU A 587 11.14 27.76 -18.70
C LEU A 587 12.31 27.58 -19.67
N THR A 588 12.43 28.46 -20.64
CA THR A 588 13.54 28.49 -21.60
C THR A 588 14.63 29.47 -21.15
N LYS A 589 15.88 29.11 -21.45
CA LYS A 589 17.07 29.86 -21.04
C LYS A 589 18.03 30.00 -22.23
N ALA A 590 17.93 31.14 -22.92
CA ALA A 590 18.64 31.40 -24.17
C ALA A 590 20.17 31.28 -24.10
N THR A 591 20.79 31.59 -22.95
CA THR A 591 22.25 31.44 -22.73
C THR A 591 22.54 30.85 -21.36
N PRO A 592 23.66 30.11 -21.17
CA PRO A 592 24.05 29.56 -19.86
C PRO A 592 24.15 30.61 -18.73
N ASP A 593 24.45 31.86 -19.06
CA ASP A 593 24.54 32.97 -18.09
C ASP A 593 23.19 33.57 -17.68
N ALA A 594 22.12 33.31 -18.44
CA ALA A 594 20.79 33.87 -18.17
C ALA A 594 20.20 33.32 -16.85
N LYS A 595 19.86 34.22 -15.93
CA LYS A 595 19.43 33.82 -14.58
C LYS A 595 17.99 33.33 -14.58
N VAL A 596 17.79 32.07 -14.21
CA VAL A 596 16.47 31.46 -13.97
C VAL A 596 15.62 32.26 -12.95
N GLY A 597 16.26 32.93 -11.99
CA GLY A 597 15.61 33.86 -11.06
C GLY A 597 14.95 33.22 -9.84
N ILE A 598 15.09 31.91 -9.66
CA ILE A 598 14.60 31.18 -8.48
C ILE A 598 15.63 31.28 -7.36
N ARG A 599 15.24 31.85 -6.21
CA ARG A 599 16.05 31.87 -4.99
C ARG A 599 15.66 30.70 -4.08
N MET A 600 16.63 29.89 -3.66
CA MET A 600 16.40 28.63 -2.96
C MET A 600 17.05 28.58 -1.56
N ARG A 601 16.51 27.74 -0.66
CA ARG A 601 17.13 27.35 0.63
C ARG A 601 16.88 25.89 0.94
N MET A 602 17.64 25.31 1.86
CA MET A 602 17.24 24.05 2.51
C MET A 602 16.08 24.28 3.48
N HIS A 603 15.10 23.39 3.46
CA HIS A 603 13.97 23.33 4.38
C HIS A 603 13.65 21.85 4.67
N ASN A 604 13.80 21.42 5.93
CA ASN A 604 13.61 20.02 6.34
C ASN A 604 14.37 19.01 5.47
N GLY A 605 15.63 19.30 5.15
CA GLY A 605 16.50 18.44 4.35
C GLY A 605 16.26 18.47 2.83
N ARG A 606 15.31 19.28 2.32
CA ARG A 606 14.99 19.40 0.89
C ARG A 606 15.14 20.84 0.39
N VAL A 607 15.37 21.02 -0.91
CA VAL A 607 15.48 22.36 -1.51
C VAL A 607 14.10 23.01 -1.68
N ALA A 608 13.94 24.24 -1.17
CA ALA A 608 12.71 25.01 -1.19
C ALA A 608 12.89 26.35 -1.91
N ILE A 609 11.93 26.72 -2.75
CA ILE A 609 11.83 28.04 -3.37
C ILE A 609 11.48 29.06 -2.28
N ILE A 610 12.32 30.07 -2.08
CA ILE A 610 12.07 31.20 -1.16
C ILE A 610 11.36 32.33 -1.89
N ASN A 611 11.82 32.64 -3.09
CA ASN A 611 11.38 33.78 -3.89
C ASN A 611 11.64 33.49 -5.36
N ILE A 612 10.85 34.11 -6.22
CA ILE A 612 11.07 34.14 -7.66
C ILE A 612 11.25 35.62 -8.04
N ALA A 613 12.32 35.94 -8.75
CA ALA A 613 12.63 37.32 -9.13
C ALA A 613 11.67 37.79 -10.23
N GLU A 614 10.98 38.91 -9.98
CA GLU A 614 10.09 39.55 -10.95
C GLU A 614 10.85 39.85 -12.27
N GLY A 615 10.23 39.52 -13.41
CA GLY A 615 10.85 39.64 -14.74
C GLY A 615 11.92 38.59 -15.09
N SER A 616 12.13 37.55 -14.26
CA SER A 616 12.99 36.41 -14.62
C SER A 616 12.26 35.33 -15.42
N ALA A 617 13.01 34.39 -16.01
CA ALA A 617 12.47 33.25 -16.75
C ALA A 617 11.57 32.31 -15.91
N ALA A 618 11.64 32.36 -14.57
CA ALA A 618 10.69 31.66 -13.70
C ALA A 618 9.48 32.52 -13.27
N ALA A 619 9.53 33.84 -13.47
CA ALA A 619 8.42 34.76 -13.20
C ALA A 619 7.59 35.09 -14.46
N THR A 620 7.97 34.59 -15.64
CA THR A 620 7.12 34.63 -16.82
C THR A 620 5.82 33.87 -16.55
N LEU A 621 4.73 34.36 -17.14
CA LEU A 621 3.34 33.92 -16.85
C LEU A 621 3.06 32.43 -17.07
N ALA A 622 3.98 31.71 -17.72
CA ALA A 622 3.87 30.28 -18.03
C ALA A 622 4.18 29.33 -16.85
N THR A 623 4.82 29.77 -15.77
CA THR A 623 5.18 28.88 -14.65
C THR A 623 4.28 29.06 -13.42
N ASP A 624 3.68 27.95 -12.96
CA ASP A 624 2.89 27.88 -11.72
C ASP A 624 3.77 27.79 -10.45
N LEU A 625 5.10 27.95 -10.57
CA LEU A 625 6.02 27.83 -9.44
C LEU A 625 5.79 28.96 -8.42
N LEU A 626 5.72 28.61 -7.14
CA LEU A 626 5.51 29.58 -6.06
C LEU A 626 6.57 29.47 -4.96
N ALA A 627 6.83 30.61 -4.31
CA ALA A 627 7.53 30.66 -3.05
C ALA A 627 6.87 29.72 -2.00
N GLY A 628 7.69 28.91 -1.35
CA GLY A 628 7.27 27.88 -0.39
C GLY A 628 7.30 26.45 -0.94
N MET A 629 7.31 26.24 -2.26
CA MET A 629 7.35 24.89 -2.85
C MET A 629 8.73 24.23 -2.69
N LEU A 630 8.74 22.91 -2.49
CA LEU A 630 9.92 22.05 -2.41
C LEU A 630 10.24 21.47 -3.79
N ILE A 631 11.43 21.70 -4.32
CA ILE A 631 11.88 21.13 -5.59
C ILE A 631 12.12 19.62 -5.39
N GLN A 632 11.53 18.82 -6.28
CA GLN A 632 11.71 17.37 -6.35
C GLN A 632 12.75 16.98 -7.40
N SER A 633 12.69 17.59 -8.58
CA SER A 633 13.63 17.32 -9.67
C SER A 633 13.79 18.52 -10.60
N VAL A 634 14.93 18.58 -11.27
CA VAL A 634 15.24 19.52 -12.36
C VAL A 634 15.69 18.68 -13.56
N ASN A 635 15.05 18.81 -14.72
CA ASN A 635 15.28 17.98 -15.91
C ASN A 635 15.39 16.48 -15.60
N ASN A 636 14.40 15.96 -14.84
CA ASN A 636 14.31 14.57 -14.35
C ASN A 636 15.45 14.11 -13.41
N VAL A 637 16.40 14.98 -13.05
CA VAL A 637 17.41 14.70 -12.03
C VAL A 637 16.82 14.91 -10.64
N ASP A 638 16.89 13.89 -9.78
CA ASP A 638 16.40 13.95 -8.40
C ASP A 638 17.17 15.02 -7.59
N CYS A 639 16.41 15.93 -6.96
CA CYS A 639 16.90 17.02 -6.13
C CYS A 639 16.57 16.82 -4.64
N THR A 640 15.96 15.69 -4.25
CA THR A 640 15.45 15.49 -2.89
C THR A 640 16.53 15.28 -1.83
N GLU A 641 17.68 14.72 -2.22
CA GLU A 641 18.87 14.53 -1.37
C GLU A 641 19.98 15.57 -1.67
N LYS A 642 19.76 16.48 -2.62
CA LYS A 642 20.74 17.49 -3.03
C LYS A 642 20.67 18.75 -2.18
N SER A 643 21.81 19.41 -2.02
CA SER A 643 21.90 20.73 -1.43
C SER A 643 21.31 21.81 -2.34
N ALA A 644 20.92 22.94 -1.75
CA ALA A 644 20.43 24.09 -2.51
C ALA A 644 21.49 24.70 -3.44
N GLU A 645 22.78 24.48 -3.15
CA GLU A 645 23.90 24.91 -3.99
C GLU A 645 24.09 24.00 -5.20
N GLU A 646 24.03 22.68 -5.04
CA GLU A 646 24.05 21.74 -6.18
C GLU A 646 22.85 21.96 -7.12
N VAL A 647 21.65 22.22 -6.58
CA VAL A 647 20.48 22.56 -7.41
C VAL A 647 20.62 23.92 -8.09
N ALA A 648 21.25 24.90 -7.44
CA ALA A 648 21.56 26.18 -8.08
C ALA A 648 22.58 26.01 -9.22
N ASN A 649 23.61 25.20 -9.00
CA ASN A 649 24.62 24.89 -10.01
C ASN A 649 24.01 24.15 -11.20
N MET A 650 23.11 23.17 -10.99
CA MET A 650 22.37 22.53 -12.08
C MET A 650 21.55 23.54 -12.89
N LEU A 651 20.79 24.43 -12.24
CA LEU A 651 20.02 25.49 -12.93
C LEU A 651 20.92 26.52 -13.63
N ALA A 652 22.16 26.71 -13.16
CA ALA A 652 23.15 27.56 -13.81
C ALA A 652 23.81 26.89 -15.03
N THR A 653 24.10 25.58 -14.98
CA THR A 653 24.72 24.85 -16.10
C THR A 653 23.78 24.49 -17.24
N LEU A 654 22.48 24.37 -16.96
CA LEU A 654 21.48 24.05 -18.00
C LEU A 654 21.30 25.23 -18.97
N GLN A 655 21.14 24.92 -20.25
CA GLN A 655 20.72 25.81 -21.33
C GLN A 655 19.36 25.30 -21.88
N ASP A 656 18.72 26.08 -22.75
CA ASP A 656 17.48 25.73 -23.43
C ASP A 656 16.33 25.47 -22.43
N THR A 657 15.59 24.37 -22.59
CA THR A 657 14.38 24.10 -21.81
C THR A 657 14.68 23.44 -20.47
N ILE A 658 14.34 24.16 -19.39
CA ILE A 658 14.47 23.73 -18.00
C ILE A 658 13.08 23.38 -17.46
N THR A 659 12.89 22.12 -17.08
CA THR A 659 11.71 21.60 -16.39
C THR A 659 12.02 21.43 -14.90
N ILE A 660 11.16 21.99 -14.04
CA ILE A 660 11.30 21.97 -12.59
C ILE A 660 10.02 21.37 -12.01
N VAL A 661 10.16 20.22 -11.33
CA VAL A 661 9.07 19.60 -10.58
C VAL A 661 9.17 20.05 -9.14
N ALA A 662 8.12 20.66 -8.60
CA ALA A 662 8.04 21.07 -7.20
C ALA A 662 6.74 20.57 -6.55
N VAL A 663 6.72 20.47 -5.22
CA VAL A 663 5.52 20.12 -4.42
C VAL A 663 5.32 21.12 -3.29
N THR A 664 4.07 21.32 -2.85
CA THR A 664 3.84 22.10 -1.62
C THR A 664 4.37 21.38 -0.37
N PRO A 665 4.82 22.12 0.66
CA PRO A 665 5.53 21.55 1.81
C PRO A 665 4.64 20.71 2.74
N ASP A 666 3.32 20.87 2.67
CA ASP A 666 2.33 20.03 3.38
C ASP A 666 2.15 18.65 2.71
N GLY A 667 2.77 18.44 1.55
CA GLY A 667 2.70 17.19 0.82
C GLY A 667 3.65 16.11 1.35
N ALA A 668 3.13 14.89 1.51
CA ALA A 668 3.97 13.71 1.71
C ALA A 668 5.04 13.64 0.61
N ALA A 669 6.27 13.28 0.99
CA ALA A 669 7.38 13.20 0.05
C ALA A 669 7.11 12.14 -1.03
N ILE A 670 6.69 12.59 -2.20
CA ILE A 670 6.69 11.78 -3.42
C ILE A 670 8.16 11.48 -3.77
N PRO A 671 8.51 10.22 -4.11
CA PRO A 671 9.83 9.91 -4.66
C PRO A 671 9.96 10.50 -6.06
N ALA A 672 11.01 11.27 -6.35
CA ALA A 672 11.12 12.01 -7.62
C ALA A 672 11.07 11.08 -8.83
N PHE A 673 11.66 9.87 -8.72
CA PHE A 673 11.63 8.84 -9.76
C PHE A 673 10.21 8.30 -10.10
N LYS A 674 9.16 8.67 -9.37
CA LYS A 674 7.79 8.25 -9.69
C LYS A 674 7.22 9.00 -10.90
N TYR A 675 7.67 10.23 -11.14
CA TYR A 675 7.17 11.06 -12.23
C TYR A 675 8.29 11.43 -13.19
N ILE A 676 7.92 11.67 -14.45
CA ILE A 676 8.78 12.15 -15.51
C ILE A 676 8.13 13.40 -16.09
N THR A 677 8.93 14.45 -16.29
CA THR A 677 8.56 15.63 -17.05
C THR A 677 9.26 15.66 -18.39
N ALA A 678 8.52 16.05 -19.42
CA ALA A 678 9.05 16.35 -20.74
C ALA A 678 8.37 17.60 -21.28
N ALA A 679 9.15 18.47 -21.93
CA ALA A 679 8.61 19.48 -22.83
C ALA A 679 8.69 18.92 -24.25
N VAL A 680 7.62 19.10 -25.03
CA VAL A 680 7.45 18.53 -26.36
C VAL A 680 6.99 19.62 -27.30
N SER A 681 7.80 19.93 -28.33
CA SER A 681 7.46 20.94 -29.35
C SER A 681 6.28 20.47 -30.19
N THR A 682 5.27 21.33 -30.39
CA THR A 682 4.07 21.04 -31.20
C THR A 682 4.20 21.47 -32.66
N SER A 683 5.30 22.14 -33.03
CA SER A 683 5.53 22.76 -34.35
C SER A 683 5.49 21.80 -35.55
N LYS A 684 5.62 20.49 -35.32
CA LYS A 684 5.63 19.47 -36.39
C LYS A 684 4.32 18.66 -36.39
N PRO A 685 3.42 18.86 -37.38
CA PRO A 685 2.19 18.09 -37.48
C PRO A 685 2.51 16.62 -37.82
N GLN A 686 2.45 15.78 -36.79
CA GLN A 686 2.43 14.32 -36.89
C GLN A 686 1.01 13.78 -36.63
N ASP A 687 0.78 12.50 -36.90
CA ASP A 687 -0.48 11.79 -36.63
C ASP A 687 -0.84 11.82 -35.13
N SER A 688 -1.48 12.90 -34.68
CA SER A 688 -1.77 13.17 -33.27
C SER A 688 -2.76 12.16 -32.66
N ASP A 689 -3.58 11.54 -33.51
CA ASP A 689 -4.56 10.49 -33.20
C ASP A 689 -3.98 9.29 -32.43
N ARG A 690 -2.66 9.05 -32.51
CA ARG A 690 -2.03 7.85 -31.94
C ARG A 690 -1.02 8.11 -30.84
N LEU A 691 -0.86 9.34 -30.35
CA LEU A 691 0.14 9.67 -29.32
C LEU A 691 -0.16 9.05 -27.94
N PHE A 692 -1.45 8.83 -27.63
CA PHE A 692 -1.89 8.40 -26.30
C PHE A 692 -2.89 7.22 -26.36
N ASP A 693 -2.68 6.24 -25.47
CA ASP A 693 -3.61 5.15 -25.18
C ASP A 693 -4.60 5.58 -24.08
N TYR A 694 -5.91 5.49 -24.34
CA TYR A 694 -6.94 5.80 -23.33
C TYR A 694 -7.50 4.52 -22.70
N LYS A 695 -7.27 4.33 -21.40
CA LYS A 695 -7.72 3.14 -20.65
C LYS A 695 -8.35 3.56 -19.32
N GLU A 696 -9.58 3.12 -19.05
CA GLU A 696 -10.31 3.36 -17.80
C GLU A 696 -10.46 4.85 -17.39
N GLY A 697 -10.49 5.77 -18.36
CA GLY A 697 -10.55 7.21 -18.10
C GLY A 697 -9.21 7.84 -17.68
N ARG A 698 -8.11 7.11 -17.85
CA ARG A 698 -6.73 7.58 -17.73
C ARG A 698 -6.07 7.59 -19.11
N VAL A 699 -5.00 8.37 -19.20
CA VAL A 699 -4.24 8.63 -20.42
C VAL A 699 -2.87 8.01 -20.25
N PHE A 700 -2.40 7.26 -21.24
CA PHE A 700 -1.09 6.62 -21.20
C PHE A 700 -0.31 7.00 -22.46
N ILE A 701 1.01 7.14 -22.36
CA ILE A 701 1.88 7.25 -23.53
C ILE A 701 1.71 5.98 -24.37
N SER A 702 1.35 6.10 -25.65
CA SER A 702 1.20 4.95 -26.54
C SER A 702 2.55 4.41 -27.01
N GLN A 703 2.55 3.30 -27.75
CA GLN A 703 3.77 2.88 -28.46
C GLN A 703 4.09 3.79 -29.65
N GLU A 704 3.06 4.34 -30.29
CA GLU A 704 3.23 5.11 -31.51
C GLU A 704 3.78 6.50 -31.24
N GLY A 705 3.40 7.17 -30.14
CA GLY A 705 3.99 8.46 -29.77
C GLY A 705 5.48 8.39 -29.40
N VAL A 706 5.95 7.23 -28.93
CA VAL A 706 7.39 6.97 -28.73
C VAL A 706 8.09 6.72 -30.07
N LYS A 707 7.44 6.04 -31.01
CA LYS A 707 7.98 5.73 -32.34
C LYS A 707 7.96 6.90 -33.32
N SER A 708 6.93 7.74 -33.28
CA SER A 708 6.72 8.83 -34.26
C SER A 708 7.84 9.87 -34.21
N GLY A 709 8.56 9.93 -33.09
CA GLY A 709 9.66 10.85 -32.85
C GLY A 709 9.28 12.01 -31.95
N LEU A 710 7.99 12.24 -31.68
CA LEU A 710 7.53 13.35 -30.85
C LEU A 710 8.07 13.27 -29.41
N PHE A 711 8.16 12.06 -28.84
CA PHE A 711 8.77 11.84 -27.52
C PHE A 711 10.26 11.46 -27.59
N ARG A 712 10.92 11.51 -28.76
CA ARG A 712 12.34 11.17 -28.92
C ARG A 712 13.21 12.21 -28.20
N GLY A 713 14.23 11.74 -27.48
CA GLY A 713 15.05 12.59 -26.61
C GLY A 713 14.39 12.93 -25.27
N THR A 714 13.12 12.54 -25.05
CA THR A 714 12.47 12.65 -23.74
C THR A 714 12.57 11.33 -22.96
N GLN A 715 12.38 11.38 -21.64
CA GLN A 715 12.29 10.18 -20.80
C GLN A 715 10.92 9.49 -20.83
N LEU A 716 9.94 9.98 -21.60
CA LEU A 716 8.60 9.38 -21.70
C LEU A 716 8.66 8.03 -22.42
N ARG A 717 8.09 6.98 -21.81
CA ARG A 717 7.99 5.63 -22.38
C ARG A 717 6.55 5.17 -22.51
N LYS A 718 6.31 4.20 -23.39
CA LYS A 718 5.03 3.48 -23.52
C LYS A 718 4.50 3.05 -22.16
N GLY A 719 3.20 3.25 -21.92
CA GLY A 719 2.53 2.81 -20.70
C GLY A 719 2.75 3.72 -19.48
N MET A 720 3.50 4.83 -19.59
CA MET A 720 3.49 5.87 -18.56
C MET A 720 2.15 6.57 -18.52
N GLU A 721 1.55 6.69 -17.33
CA GLU A 721 0.26 7.36 -17.13
C GLU A 721 0.47 8.88 -17.19
N VAL A 722 -0.05 9.55 -18.20
CA VAL A 722 0.01 11.01 -18.28
C VAL A 722 -0.95 11.58 -17.22
N VAL A 723 -0.38 12.23 -16.22
CA VAL A 723 -1.12 12.79 -15.08
C VAL A 723 -1.47 14.25 -15.36
N ARG A 724 -0.58 15.01 -16.01
CA ARG A 724 -0.87 16.37 -16.47
C ARG A 724 -0.30 16.71 -17.84
N LEU A 725 -1.00 17.60 -18.53
CA LEU A 725 -0.57 18.31 -19.74
C LEU A 725 -0.75 19.80 -19.48
N ASN A 726 0.30 20.62 -19.62
CA ASN A 726 0.29 22.05 -19.31
C ASN A 726 -0.36 22.36 -17.95
N ASN A 727 0.08 21.64 -16.91
CA ASN A 727 -0.46 21.64 -15.54
C ASN A 727 -1.96 21.29 -15.37
N MET A 728 -2.72 21.02 -16.45
CA MET A 728 -4.09 20.50 -16.38
C MET A 728 -4.10 19.00 -16.09
N GLU A 729 -4.97 18.56 -15.18
CA GLU A 729 -5.12 17.15 -14.81
C GLU A 729 -5.76 16.33 -15.94
N CYS A 730 -5.05 15.34 -16.48
CA CYS A 730 -5.49 14.56 -17.64
C CYS A 730 -6.76 13.73 -17.38
N ALA A 731 -7.06 13.39 -16.13
CA ALA A 731 -8.32 12.75 -15.73
C ALA A 731 -9.56 13.64 -15.94
N LEU A 732 -9.37 14.95 -16.21
CA LEU A 732 -10.42 15.91 -16.54
C LEU A 732 -10.54 16.19 -18.05
N LEU A 733 -9.55 15.77 -18.86
CA LEU A 733 -9.51 16.01 -20.30
C LEU A 733 -10.15 14.84 -21.07
N THR A 734 -10.89 15.17 -22.14
CA THR A 734 -11.38 14.17 -23.10
C THR A 734 -10.28 13.86 -24.13
N PRO A 735 -10.36 12.75 -24.88
CA PRO A 735 -9.40 12.47 -25.96
C PRO A 735 -9.25 13.62 -26.95
N ALA A 736 -10.39 14.20 -27.39
CA ALA A 736 -10.40 15.38 -28.26
C ALA A 736 -9.79 16.63 -27.58
N GLY A 737 -10.01 16.83 -26.27
CA GLY A 737 -9.40 17.95 -25.53
C GLY A 737 -7.89 17.82 -25.38
N ILE A 738 -7.35 16.60 -25.32
CA ILE A 738 -5.90 16.36 -25.38
C ILE A 738 -5.39 16.54 -26.80
N GLN A 739 -6.08 16.01 -27.80
CA GLN A 739 -5.69 16.15 -29.19
C GLN A 739 -5.63 17.63 -29.63
N ALA A 740 -6.57 18.46 -29.17
CA ALA A 740 -6.56 19.91 -29.43
C ALA A 740 -5.24 20.58 -28.98
N LEU A 741 -4.69 20.19 -27.82
CA LEU A 741 -3.40 20.71 -27.31
C LEU A 741 -2.20 20.38 -28.21
N PHE A 742 -2.34 19.44 -29.16
CA PHE A 742 -1.29 19.04 -30.12
C PHE A 742 -1.69 19.32 -31.58
N SER A 743 -2.88 19.86 -31.85
CA SER A 743 -3.43 19.97 -33.21
C SER A 743 -3.84 21.38 -33.63
N GLU A 744 -3.98 22.31 -32.69
CA GLU A 744 -4.21 23.73 -32.98
C GLU A 744 -2.94 24.53 -32.66
N PRO A 745 -2.21 25.07 -33.66
CA PRO A 745 -1.42 26.26 -33.41
C PRO A 745 -2.38 27.36 -32.94
N PRO A 746 -2.05 28.15 -31.90
CA PRO A 746 -2.94 29.18 -31.40
C PRO A 746 -3.30 30.16 -32.54
N PRO A 747 -4.55 30.63 -32.63
CA PRO A 747 -4.97 31.51 -33.71
C PRO A 747 -4.19 32.82 -33.67
N SER A 748 -3.18 32.93 -34.53
CA SER A 748 -2.17 33.99 -34.58
C SER A 748 -2.84 35.38 -34.56
N SER A 749 -2.72 36.07 -33.43
CA SER A 749 -3.60 37.20 -33.11
C SER A 749 -3.13 38.56 -33.65
N SER A 750 -2.72 38.63 -34.93
CA SER A 750 -2.67 39.91 -35.65
C SER A 750 -2.50 39.77 -37.17
N THR A 751 -3.50 40.25 -37.92
CA THR A 751 -3.28 40.81 -39.26
C THR A 751 -2.58 42.17 -39.14
N SER A 752 -1.27 42.18 -38.93
CA SER A 752 -0.40 43.35 -39.06
C SER A 752 0.24 43.37 -40.44
N LEU A 753 -0.31 44.18 -41.36
CA LEU A 753 0.31 44.39 -42.67
C LEU A 753 1.64 45.18 -42.53
N GLY A 754 2.74 44.46 -42.74
CA GLY A 754 3.98 45.01 -43.29
C GLY A 754 5.04 45.43 -42.27
N LYS A 755 6.02 44.54 -42.08
CA LYS A 755 7.47 44.83 -42.13
C LYS A 755 8.28 43.54 -42.14
N ASP A 756 9.40 43.57 -42.84
CA ASP A 756 10.33 42.45 -43.01
C ASP A 756 11.27 42.31 -41.80
N GLU A 757 10.70 42.17 -40.60
CA GLU A 757 11.45 41.81 -39.40
C GLU A 757 11.37 40.28 -39.24
N GLU A 758 12.53 39.62 -39.10
CA GLU A 758 12.65 38.18 -38.88
C GLU A 758 12.11 37.85 -37.48
N GLU A 759 10.79 37.71 -37.35
CA GLU A 759 10.16 37.23 -36.12
C GLU A 759 10.62 35.79 -35.86
N GLU A 760 11.44 35.60 -34.82
CA GLU A 760 11.80 34.28 -34.31
C GLU A 760 10.50 33.53 -33.96
N GLU A 761 10.18 32.47 -34.71
CA GLU A 761 9.00 31.65 -34.46
C GLU A 761 9.09 31.05 -33.05
N GLU A 762 8.33 31.59 -32.09
CA GLU A 762 8.28 31.05 -30.72
C GLU A 762 7.75 29.61 -30.78
N GLU A 763 8.64 28.62 -30.62
CA GLU A 763 8.24 27.21 -30.59
C GLU A 763 7.26 26.95 -29.44
N ASP A 764 6.03 26.58 -29.76
CA ASP A 764 5.06 26.12 -28.78
C ASP A 764 5.47 24.77 -28.18
N PHE A 765 5.54 24.71 -26.84
CA PHE A 765 5.86 23.49 -26.10
C PHE A 765 4.70 23.03 -25.22
N VAL A 766 4.31 21.75 -25.34
CA VAL A 766 3.45 21.08 -24.37
C VAL A 766 4.31 20.40 -23.30
N THR A 767 4.07 20.78 -22.04
CA THR A 767 4.68 20.15 -20.86
C THR A 767 3.85 18.95 -20.41
N ILE A 768 4.46 17.77 -20.48
CA ILE A 768 3.87 16.49 -20.10
C ILE A 768 4.44 16.05 -18.76
N LEU A 769 3.58 15.83 -17.76
CA LEU A 769 3.91 15.18 -16.50
C LEU A 769 3.30 13.78 -16.48
N ALA A 770 4.13 12.75 -16.67
CA ALA A 770 3.69 11.36 -16.65
C ALA A 770 4.21 10.63 -15.41
N ALA A 771 3.35 9.83 -14.77
CA ALA A 771 3.78 8.86 -13.79
C ALA A 771 4.39 7.64 -14.50
N ARG A 772 5.54 7.17 -14.03
CA ARG A 772 6.04 5.85 -14.42
C ARG A 772 4.98 4.81 -14.05
N PRO A 773 4.71 3.80 -14.90
CA PRO A 773 3.78 2.75 -14.52
C PRO A 773 4.32 2.12 -13.24
N MET A 774 3.50 2.08 -12.18
CA MET A 774 3.85 1.33 -10.98
C MET A 774 3.83 -0.15 -11.36
N LEU A 775 5.01 -0.63 -11.76
CA LEU A 775 5.21 -2.03 -12.09
C LEU A 775 4.77 -2.87 -10.91
N GLN A 776 3.93 -3.86 -11.20
CA GLN A 776 3.62 -4.87 -10.20
C GLN A 776 4.92 -5.60 -9.85
N PRO A 777 5.16 -5.93 -8.57
CA PRO A 777 6.35 -6.68 -8.19
C PRO A 777 6.36 -8.02 -8.93
N GLY A 778 7.31 -8.19 -9.85
CA GLY A 778 7.35 -9.29 -10.79
C GLY A 778 8.59 -9.23 -11.67
N LEU A 779 8.80 -10.29 -12.46
CA LEU A 779 9.85 -10.36 -13.47
C LEU A 779 9.32 -9.90 -14.81
N ILE A 780 10.08 -9.05 -15.48
CA ILE A 780 9.85 -8.60 -16.86
C ILE A 780 10.85 -9.32 -17.75
N THR A 781 10.37 -9.86 -18.87
CA THR A 781 11.16 -10.42 -19.97
C THR A 781 11.00 -9.52 -21.18
N GLU A 782 12.08 -8.86 -21.60
CA GLU A 782 12.09 -8.01 -22.80
C GLU A 782 12.96 -8.64 -23.89
N VAL A 783 12.53 -8.51 -25.14
CA VAL A 783 13.35 -8.87 -26.31
C VAL A 783 13.74 -7.59 -27.02
N LEU A 784 15.03 -7.28 -27.01
CA LEU A 784 15.58 -6.14 -27.72
C LEU A 784 16.32 -6.63 -28.96
N TYR A 785 16.06 -6.02 -30.12
CA TYR A 785 16.79 -6.37 -31.34
C TYR A 785 18.10 -5.59 -31.42
N LYS A 786 19.20 -6.30 -31.69
CA LYS A 786 20.54 -5.74 -31.83
C LYS A 786 21.16 -6.20 -33.16
N GLU A 787 21.20 -5.30 -34.13
CA GLU A 787 21.56 -5.60 -35.52
C GLU A 787 23.02 -6.03 -35.71
N THR A 788 23.96 -5.34 -35.05
CA THR A 788 25.41 -5.61 -35.12
C THR A 788 25.99 -5.71 -33.71
N LYS A 789 27.18 -6.32 -33.54
CA LYS A 789 27.85 -6.44 -32.22
C LYS A 789 28.08 -5.08 -31.55
N ASP A 790 28.32 -4.05 -32.34
CA ASP A 790 28.64 -2.70 -31.88
C ASP A 790 27.40 -1.85 -31.57
N ALA A 791 26.21 -2.27 -32.05
CA ALA A 791 24.96 -1.57 -31.77
C ALA A 791 24.61 -1.62 -30.27
N THR A 792 24.66 -0.48 -29.59
CA THR A 792 24.34 -0.43 -28.15
C THR A 792 22.84 -0.54 -27.89
N LEU A 793 22.45 -1.36 -26.92
CA LEU A 793 21.06 -1.45 -26.46
C LEU A 793 20.63 -0.23 -25.61
N GLY A 794 21.58 0.63 -25.22
CA GLY A 794 21.34 1.81 -24.39
C GLY A 794 21.00 1.50 -22.94
N ILE A 795 21.61 0.47 -22.34
CA ILE A 795 21.44 0.11 -20.93
C ILE A 795 22.76 0.29 -20.19
N SER A 796 22.73 0.98 -19.05
CA SER A 796 23.84 1.09 -18.11
C SER A 796 23.56 0.26 -16.86
N PHE A 797 24.60 -0.29 -16.25
CA PHE A 797 24.51 -1.15 -15.06
C PHE A 797 25.43 -0.66 -13.94
N ARG A 798 25.12 -1.06 -12.70
CA ARG A 798 26.08 -1.09 -11.59
C ARG A 798 25.90 -2.36 -10.78
N THR A 799 26.97 -2.81 -10.15
CA THR A 799 26.87 -3.72 -9.02
C THR A 799 26.24 -3.03 -7.82
N VAL A 800 25.35 -3.72 -7.09
CA VAL A 800 24.93 -3.36 -5.74
C VAL A 800 25.20 -4.54 -4.81
N ASN A 801 25.69 -4.26 -3.60
CA ASN A 801 26.09 -5.23 -2.56
C ASN A 801 27.20 -6.21 -3.02
N ASN A 802 28.47 -5.82 -2.86
CA ASN A 802 29.66 -6.68 -2.96
C ASN A 802 29.61 -7.77 -4.06
N ASN A 803 29.39 -7.38 -5.32
CA ASN A 803 29.35 -8.25 -6.51
C ASN A 803 28.22 -9.31 -6.56
N SER A 804 27.19 -9.22 -5.72
CA SER A 804 26.06 -10.15 -5.75
C SER A 804 24.97 -9.81 -6.79
N LYS A 805 24.72 -8.53 -7.07
CA LYS A 805 23.55 -8.09 -7.87
C LYS A 805 23.90 -7.03 -8.90
N VAL A 806 23.46 -7.23 -10.15
CA VAL A 806 23.64 -6.27 -11.23
C VAL A 806 22.34 -5.50 -11.44
N MET A 807 22.37 -4.19 -11.19
CA MET A 807 21.22 -3.30 -11.26
C MET A 807 21.29 -2.41 -12.49
N ILE A 808 20.17 -2.21 -13.19
CA ILE A 808 20.03 -1.20 -14.25
C ILE A 808 20.13 0.20 -13.62
N THR A 809 21.09 1.01 -14.04
CA THR A 809 21.33 2.38 -13.55
C THR A 809 20.86 3.46 -14.49
N GLY A 810 20.84 3.17 -15.79
CA GLY A 810 20.50 4.13 -16.83
C GLY A 810 19.90 3.41 -18.02
N ILE A 811 18.96 4.08 -18.70
CA ILE A 811 18.44 3.66 -20.00
C ILE A 811 18.50 4.90 -20.90
N THR A 812 19.37 4.88 -21.90
CA THR A 812 19.64 6.00 -22.80
C THR A 812 18.38 6.33 -23.59
N ASP A 813 17.99 7.61 -23.63
CA ASP A 813 16.80 8.06 -24.38
C ASP A 813 16.93 7.75 -25.88
N GLY A 814 15.84 7.29 -26.49
CA GLY A 814 15.82 6.87 -27.90
C GLY A 814 16.47 5.52 -28.23
N SER A 815 17.03 4.80 -27.24
CA SER A 815 17.59 3.46 -27.45
C SER A 815 16.54 2.35 -27.58
N GLN A 816 16.95 1.15 -27.99
CA GLN A 816 16.09 -0.04 -27.99
C GLN A 816 15.51 -0.33 -26.59
N ALA A 817 16.34 -0.22 -25.54
CA ALA A 817 15.87 -0.41 -24.17
C ALA A 817 14.90 0.69 -23.71
N ALA A 818 14.99 1.92 -24.24
CA ALA A 818 14.01 2.97 -23.96
C ALA A 818 12.60 2.62 -24.48
N ALA A 819 12.48 1.86 -25.58
CA ALA A 819 11.20 1.42 -26.10
C ALA A 819 10.59 0.21 -25.33
N SER A 820 11.34 -0.39 -24.41
CA SER A 820 10.97 -1.58 -23.64
C SER A 820 10.30 -1.26 -22.29
N ASN A 821 9.82 -2.28 -21.56
CA ASN A 821 9.33 -2.09 -20.18
C ASN A 821 10.45 -2.11 -19.12
N LEU A 822 11.73 -2.21 -19.48
CA LEU A 822 12.85 -2.11 -18.54
C LEU A 822 12.87 -0.74 -17.84
N GLN A 823 13.29 -0.72 -16.57
CA GLN A 823 13.42 0.50 -15.79
C GLN A 823 14.71 0.54 -14.98
N VAL A 824 15.21 1.75 -14.76
CA VAL A 824 16.28 2.04 -13.79
C VAL A 824 15.83 1.60 -12.40
N GLY A 825 16.71 0.88 -11.69
CA GLY A 825 16.42 0.30 -10.37
C GLY A 825 15.91 -1.15 -10.41
N MET A 826 15.80 -1.77 -11.58
CA MET A 826 15.64 -3.23 -11.69
C MET A 826 16.97 -3.97 -11.51
N GLU A 827 16.89 -5.15 -10.94
CA GLU A 827 17.93 -6.17 -10.94
C GLU A 827 17.87 -6.97 -12.24
N LEU A 828 18.96 -6.98 -13.01
CA LEU A 828 19.11 -7.81 -14.19
C LEU A 828 19.44 -9.24 -13.73
N MET A 829 18.54 -10.18 -14.00
CA MET A 829 18.70 -11.58 -13.62
C MET A 829 19.26 -12.44 -14.74
N ARG A 830 18.90 -12.17 -16.00
CA ARG A 830 19.39 -12.94 -17.17
C ARG A 830 19.56 -12.13 -18.45
N ILE A 831 20.49 -12.62 -19.29
CA ILE A 831 20.66 -12.25 -20.70
C ILE A 831 20.74 -13.55 -21.50
N ASN A 832 19.86 -13.78 -22.49
CA ASN A 832 19.89 -14.96 -23.37
C ASN A 832 20.03 -16.29 -22.60
N ASN A 833 19.22 -16.50 -21.56
CA ASN A 833 19.32 -17.58 -20.57
C ASN A 833 20.57 -17.61 -19.66
N SER A 834 21.67 -16.91 -19.97
CA SER A 834 22.81 -16.74 -19.06
C SER A 834 22.40 -15.95 -17.82
N THR A 835 22.81 -16.43 -16.64
CA THR A 835 22.42 -15.86 -15.34
C THR A 835 23.40 -14.77 -14.89
N CYS A 836 22.88 -13.62 -14.47
CA CYS A 836 23.67 -12.42 -14.13
C CYS A 836 23.97 -12.25 -12.64
N SER A 837 23.30 -12.98 -11.74
CA SER A 837 23.43 -12.85 -10.26
C SER A 837 24.75 -13.38 -9.64
N ALA A 838 25.77 -13.57 -10.48
CA ALA A 838 27.14 -13.88 -10.06
C ALA A 838 28.19 -13.32 -11.06
N LEU A 839 27.76 -12.42 -11.96
CA LEU A 839 28.62 -11.85 -12.99
C LEU A 839 29.01 -10.42 -12.62
N SER A 840 30.25 -10.05 -12.93
CA SER A 840 30.70 -8.67 -12.83
C SER A 840 30.02 -7.80 -13.90
N VAL A 841 30.02 -6.48 -13.72
CA VAL A 841 29.42 -5.55 -14.70
C VAL A 841 30.13 -5.64 -16.06
N GLU A 842 31.44 -5.88 -16.07
CA GLU A 842 32.22 -6.09 -17.31
C GLU A 842 31.79 -7.40 -18.00
N SER A 843 31.51 -8.46 -17.22
CA SER A 843 31.04 -9.74 -17.75
C SER A 843 29.62 -9.62 -18.34
N VAL A 844 28.74 -8.87 -17.68
CA VAL A 844 27.39 -8.54 -18.19
C VAL A 844 27.47 -7.66 -19.44
N ALA A 845 28.31 -6.63 -19.44
CA ALA A 845 28.54 -5.77 -20.61
C ALA A 845 29.10 -6.58 -21.79
N LYS A 846 30.01 -7.52 -21.52
CA LYS A 846 30.54 -8.45 -22.54
C LYS A 846 29.45 -9.34 -23.14
N LEU A 847 28.59 -9.97 -22.32
CA LEU A 847 27.45 -10.76 -22.81
C LEU A 847 26.52 -9.93 -23.71
N LEU A 848 26.26 -8.67 -23.34
CA LEU A 848 25.44 -7.76 -24.16
C LEU A 848 26.14 -7.28 -25.42
N HIS A 849 27.47 -7.16 -25.41
CA HIS A 849 28.27 -6.80 -26.59
C HIS A 849 28.43 -7.97 -27.57
N GLU A 850 28.59 -9.20 -27.08
CA GLU A 850 28.71 -10.40 -27.92
C GLU A 850 27.39 -10.85 -28.53
N ALA A 851 26.26 -10.57 -27.87
CA ALA A 851 24.92 -10.85 -28.40
C ALA A 851 24.60 -10.07 -29.70
N VAL A 852 23.93 -10.72 -30.64
CA VAL A 852 23.44 -10.16 -31.92
C VAL A 852 22.07 -10.79 -32.21
N GLY A 853 21.18 -10.06 -32.88
CA GLY A 853 19.80 -10.46 -33.13
C GLY A 853 18.90 -10.18 -31.91
N ASN A 854 18.03 -11.12 -31.57
CA ASN A 854 17.11 -11.00 -30.44
C ASN A 854 17.84 -11.23 -29.10
N VAL A 855 17.98 -10.15 -28.32
CA VAL A 855 18.59 -10.16 -26.98
C VAL A 855 17.49 -10.20 -25.91
N VAL A 856 17.36 -11.33 -25.22
CA VAL A 856 16.32 -11.59 -24.21
C VAL A 856 16.85 -11.21 -22.83
N LEU A 857 16.22 -10.24 -22.19
CA LEU A 857 16.61 -9.70 -20.89
C LEU A 857 15.54 -10.01 -19.85
N VAL A 858 15.92 -10.66 -18.75
CA VAL A 858 15.03 -10.83 -17.58
C VAL A 858 15.48 -9.89 -16.48
N ALA A 859 14.58 -9.01 -16.05
CA ALA A 859 14.86 -8.05 -14.97
C ALA A 859 13.65 -7.90 -14.02
N GLY A 860 13.89 -7.54 -12.77
CA GLY A 860 12.82 -7.40 -11.76
C GLY A 860 13.19 -6.47 -10.61
N LEU A 861 12.21 -6.11 -9.78
CA LEU A 861 12.48 -5.31 -8.58
C LEU A 861 12.96 -6.25 -7.44
N SER A 862 14.16 -6.02 -6.89
CA SER A 862 14.76 -6.89 -5.85
C SER A 862 13.93 -7.07 -4.58
N LYS A 863 12.95 -6.19 -4.32
CA LYS A 863 12.08 -6.27 -3.14
C LYS A 863 10.98 -7.31 -3.32
N GLY A 864 11.27 -8.55 -2.90
CA GLY A 864 10.29 -9.64 -2.80
C GLY A 864 10.75 -10.96 -3.41
N TRP A 865 11.81 -10.94 -4.23
CA TRP A 865 12.45 -12.15 -4.73
C TRP A 865 13.50 -12.66 -3.73
N ASN A 866 13.08 -13.55 -2.84
CA ASN A 866 13.98 -14.26 -1.94
C ASN A 866 14.79 -15.29 -2.75
N GLU A 867 16.07 -15.02 -2.98
CA GLU A 867 17.02 -15.93 -3.67
C GLU A 867 17.31 -17.23 -2.91
N SER A 868 16.80 -17.36 -1.68
CA SER A 868 16.97 -18.50 -0.76
C SER A 868 16.51 -19.85 -1.33
N GLY A 869 15.75 -19.84 -2.43
CA GLY A 869 15.71 -20.96 -3.35
C GLY A 869 16.06 -20.44 -4.73
N ARG A 870 17.26 -20.76 -5.26
CA ARG A 870 17.72 -20.33 -6.59
C ARG A 870 16.95 -21.06 -7.69
N ARG A 871 15.71 -20.63 -7.89
CA ARG A 871 14.77 -21.05 -8.93
C ARG A 871 15.43 -20.90 -10.29
N ALA A 872 15.66 -22.01 -10.98
CA ALA A 872 16.26 -22.01 -12.30
C ALA A 872 15.21 -21.53 -13.32
N LEU A 873 15.12 -20.21 -13.47
CA LEU A 873 14.37 -19.55 -14.52
C LEU A 873 14.77 -20.10 -15.89
N VAL A 874 13.88 -19.99 -16.87
CA VAL A 874 14.11 -20.35 -18.27
C VAL A 874 13.33 -19.35 -19.11
N THR A 875 13.98 -18.75 -20.10
CA THR A 875 13.35 -17.94 -21.13
C THR A 875 13.36 -18.67 -22.46
N ALA A 876 12.20 -18.77 -23.09
CA ALA A 876 12.08 -19.13 -24.50
C ALA A 876 11.50 -17.96 -25.29
N THR A 877 12.03 -17.77 -26.49
CA THR A 877 11.57 -16.78 -27.45
C THR A 877 11.26 -17.53 -28.74
N LEU A 878 9.99 -17.56 -29.11
CA LEU A 878 9.45 -18.37 -30.20
C LEU A 878 8.93 -17.45 -31.29
N GLU A 879 9.40 -17.58 -32.52
CA GLU A 879 8.99 -16.70 -33.62
C GLU A 879 7.89 -17.35 -34.46
N ARG A 880 6.65 -16.87 -34.28
CA ARG A 880 5.48 -17.39 -35.00
C ARG A 880 5.25 -16.59 -36.29
N SER A 881 5.47 -17.24 -37.43
CA SER A 881 5.28 -16.61 -38.75
C SER A 881 3.84 -16.09 -38.94
N PRO A 882 3.64 -14.83 -39.37
CA PRO A 882 2.30 -14.25 -39.49
C PRO A 882 1.48 -14.98 -40.54
N GLY A 883 0.30 -15.47 -40.12
CA GLY A 883 -0.64 -16.18 -40.99
C GLY A 883 -0.40 -17.69 -41.11
N ASN A 884 0.69 -18.24 -40.56
CA ASN A 884 0.80 -19.70 -40.44
C ASN A 884 0.18 -20.14 -39.10
N SER A 885 -0.64 -21.20 -39.13
CA SER A 885 -1.24 -21.77 -37.92
C SER A 885 -0.28 -22.72 -37.20
N ASP A 886 1.02 -22.45 -37.28
CA ASP A 886 2.02 -23.18 -36.50
C ASP A 886 1.66 -22.99 -35.04
N ASP A 887 1.28 -24.10 -34.40
CA ASP A 887 1.14 -24.11 -32.95
C ASP A 887 2.54 -24.01 -32.35
N LEU A 888 2.66 -23.24 -31.26
CA LEU A 888 3.86 -23.28 -30.42
C LEU A 888 4.14 -24.72 -29.93
N GLY A 889 3.11 -25.57 -29.92
CA GLY A 889 3.14 -26.97 -29.51
C GLY A 889 3.21 -27.17 -28.01
N ILE A 890 2.97 -26.11 -27.24
CA ILE A 890 2.93 -26.12 -25.78
C ILE A 890 1.49 -26.34 -25.34
N THR A 891 1.24 -27.39 -24.58
CA THR A 891 0.04 -27.48 -23.73
C THR A 891 0.41 -27.19 -22.29
N VAL A 892 -0.49 -26.52 -21.57
CA VAL A 892 -0.33 -26.16 -20.16
C VAL A 892 -1.42 -26.79 -19.32
N ARG A 893 -1.10 -27.16 -18.07
CA ARG A 893 -2.08 -27.61 -17.09
C ARG A 893 -1.85 -26.93 -15.75
N ARG A 894 -2.82 -27.07 -14.84
CA ARG A 894 -2.62 -26.76 -13.43
C ARG A 894 -2.04 -27.99 -12.72
N ASP A 895 -1.04 -27.81 -11.87
CA ASP A 895 -0.50 -28.89 -11.02
C ASP A 895 -1.34 -29.07 -9.74
N THR A 896 -0.84 -29.90 -8.81
CA THR A 896 -1.49 -30.14 -7.50
C THR A 896 -1.49 -28.92 -6.59
N ASP A 897 -0.54 -28.01 -6.80
CA ASP A 897 -0.27 -26.87 -5.93
C ASP A 897 -0.96 -25.59 -6.47
N GLY A 898 -1.67 -25.69 -7.60
CA GLY A 898 -2.39 -24.60 -8.23
C GLY A 898 -1.57 -23.79 -9.24
N LYS A 899 -0.32 -24.18 -9.51
CA LYS A 899 0.58 -23.51 -10.45
C LYS A 899 0.28 -23.91 -11.89
N ILE A 900 0.59 -23.04 -12.85
CA ILE A 900 0.48 -23.35 -14.28
C ILE A 900 1.81 -23.95 -14.73
N VAL A 901 1.79 -25.19 -15.23
CA VAL A 901 2.98 -25.91 -15.68
C VAL A 901 2.87 -26.34 -17.14
N VAL A 902 4.00 -26.42 -17.85
CA VAL A 902 4.11 -27.07 -19.16
C VAL A 902 3.69 -28.54 -19.00
N ASP A 903 2.65 -28.97 -19.68
CA ASP A 903 2.23 -30.37 -19.66
C ASP A 903 2.84 -31.16 -20.81
N THR A 904 2.75 -30.69 -22.05
CA THR A 904 3.34 -31.39 -23.20
C THR A 904 3.94 -30.37 -24.15
N ILE A 905 5.09 -30.74 -24.72
CA ILE A 905 5.69 -30.06 -25.87
C ILE A 905 5.60 -31.03 -27.04
N ALA A 906 4.98 -30.62 -28.14
CA ALA A 906 4.81 -31.43 -29.33
C ALA A 906 6.14 -31.56 -30.09
N GLU A 907 6.52 -32.78 -30.47
CA GLU A 907 7.73 -33.02 -31.26
C GLU A 907 7.67 -32.25 -32.59
N GLY A 908 8.73 -31.50 -32.90
CA GLY A 908 8.82 -30.68 -34.12
C GLY A 908 8.03 -29.36 -34.10
N SER A 909 7.53 -28.92 -32.94
CA SER A 909 6.99 -27.56 -32.79
C SER A 909 8.08 -26.52 -32.48
N LEU A 910 7.75 -25.24 -32.61
CA LEU A 910 8.66 -24.13 -32.27
C LEU A 910 9.20 -24.23 -30.83
N ALA A 911 8.41 -24.74 -29.88
CA ALA A 911 8.86 -24.93 -28.50
C ALA A 911 9.75 -26.17 -28.30
N ALA A 912 9.75 -27.16 -29.20
CA ALA A 912 10.63 -28.32 -29.11
C ALA A 912 12.10 -27.96 -29.35
N ASP A 913 12.36 -26.90 -30.13
CA ASP A 913 13.70 -26.34 -30.35
C ASP A 913 14.12 -25.33 -29.26
N SER A 914 13.31 -25.17 -28.20
CA SER A 914 13.53 -24.23 -27.10
C SER A 914 14.01 -24.92 -25.82
N ASN A 915 14.45 -24.14 -24.84
CA ASN A 915 14.85 -24.63 -23.52
C ASN A 915 13.66 -25.00 -22.60
N LEU A 916 12.41 -24.98 -23.07
CA LEU A 916 11.25 -25.38 -22.28
C LEU A 916 11.17 -26.91 -22.16
N GLU A 917 10.73 -27.39 -20.99
CA GLU A 917 10.58 -28.82 -20.69
C GLU A 917 9.21 -29.07 -20.02
N LYS A 918 8.71 -30.31 -20.13
CA LYS A 918 7.54 -30.76 -19.38
C LYS A 918 7.78 -30.62 -17.88
N GLY A 919 6.86 -29.94 -17.19
CA GLY A 919 6.90 -29.71 -15.74
C GLY A 919 7.43 -28.35 -15.31
N MET A 920 7.97 -27.52 -16.22
CA MET A 920 8.33 -26.13 -15.88
C MET A 920 7.09 -25.31 -15.54
N GLU A 921 7.14 -24.53 -14.47
CA GLU A 921 6.09 -23.58 -14.05
C GLU A 921 6.16 -22.33 -14.93
N LEU A 922 5.08 -21.97 -15.64
CA LEU A 922 5.02 -20.73 -16.41
C LEU A 922 4.78 -19.56 -15.45
N LEU A 923 5.75 -18.64 -15.41
CA LEU A 923 5.65 -17.42 -14.61
C LEU A 923 4.95 -16.31 -15.41
N SER A 924 5.35 -16.11 -16.67
CA SER A 924 4.69 -15.17 -17.59
C SER A 924 4.83 -15.57 -19.06
N VAL A 925 3.89 -15.06 -19.87
CA VAL A 925 3.91 -15.11 -21.34
C VAL A 925 3.69 -13.68 -21.82
N ASP A 926 4.57 -13.15 -22.65
CA ASP A 926 4.51 -11.76 -23.16
C ASP A 926 4.30 -10.71 -22.05
N ASN A 927 5.05 -10.88 -20.96
CA ASN A 927 4.95 -10.10 -19.71
C ASN A 927 3.58 -10.15 -18.99
N VAL A 928 2.66 -11.01 -19.40
CA VAL A 928 1.42 -11.30 -18.68
C VAL A 928 1.69 -12.37 -17.62
N PRO A 929 1.53 -12.09 -16.31
CA PRO A 929 1.75 -13.09 -15.26
C PRO A 929 0.75 -14.25 -15.36
N CYS A 930 1.24 -15.49 -15.44
CA CYS A 930 0.41 -16.68 -15.59
C CYS A 930 -0.13 -17.22 -14.25
N GLN A 931 0.48 -16.82 -13.13
CA GLN A 931 0.19 -17.31 -11.77
C GLN A 931 -1.27 -17.07 -11.33
N THR A 932 -1.88 -15.97 -11.78
CA THR A 932 -3.26 -15.57 -11.44
C THR A 932 -4.30 -16.09 -12.45
N LEU A 933 -3.86 -16.59 -13.60
CA LEU A 933 -4.71 -17.05 -14.70
C LEU A 933 -5.15 -18.51 -14.51
N LYS A 934 -6.14 -18.96 -15.28
CA LYS A 934 -6.45 -20.39 -15.42
C LYS A 934 -5.65 -20.96 -16.58
N ALA A 935 -5.38 -22.27 -16.55
CA ALA A 935 -4.68 -22.95 -17.64
C ALA A 935 -5.36 -22.75 -19.01
N LEU A 936 -6.70 -22.64 -19.05
CA LEU A 936 -7.45 -22.30 -20.27
C LEU A 936 -7.14 -20.89 -20.78
N ASP A 937 -7.03 -19.90 -19.88
CA ASP A 937 -6.76 -18.51 -20.24
C ASP A 937 -5.30 -18.35 -20.72
N VAL A 938 -4.36 -19.09 -20.12
CA VAL A 938 -2.95 -19.15 -20.57
C VAL A 938 -2.82 -19.88 -21.92
N GLY A 939 -3.58 -20.97 -22.13
CA GLY A 939 -3.65 -21.62 -23.44
C GLY A 939 -4.23 -20.71 -24.51
N ALA A 940 -5.27 -19.94 -24.18
CA ALA A 940 -5.82 -18.91 -25.07
C ALA A 940 -4.79 -17.83 -25.40
N LEU A 941 -4.05 -17.33 -24.40
CA LEU A 941 -2.96 -16.35 -24.57
C LEU A 941 -1.88 -16.86 -25.54
N LEU A 942 -1.34 -18.06 -25.28
CA LEU A 942 -0.35 -18.73 -26.14
C LEU A 942 -0.86 -18.94 -27.58
N SER A 943 -2.17 -19.21 -27.76
CA SER A 943 -2.78 -19.39 -29.08
C SER A 943 -3.04 -18.07 -29.82
N ALA A 944 -3.24 -16.96 -29.08
CA ALA A 944 -3.63 -15.66 -29.60
C ALA A 944 -2.44 -14.76 -29.97
N THR A 945 -1.26 -14.93 -29.33
CA THR A 945 -0.06 -14.19 -29.74
C THR A 945 0.36 -14.59 -31.17
N THR A 946 0.75 -13.58 -31.95
CA THR A 946 1.34 -13.70 -33.28
C THR A 946 2.65 -12.92 -33.33
N GLY A 947 3.60 -13.35 -34.17
CA GLY A 947 4.98 -12.83 -34.13
C GLY A 947 5.81 -13.47 -33.01
N THR A 948 6.72 -12.71 -32.42
CA THR A 948 7.60 -13.16 -31.35
C THR A 948 6.84 -13.35 -30.03
N VAL A 949 6.78 -14.59 -29.55
CA VAL A 949 6.23 -14.97 -28.24
C VAL A 949 7.37 -15.15 -27.24
N THR A 950 7.26 -14.52 -26.08
CA THR A 950 8.18 -14.72 -24.95
C THR A 950 7.52 -15.54 -23.87
N ILE A 951 8.23 -16.54 -23.35
CA ILE A 951 7.78 -17.39 -22.26
C ILE A 951 8.86 -17.40 -21.19
N LEU A 952 8.52 -16.88 -20.01
CA LEU A 952 9.32 -17.01 -18.80
C LEU A 952 8.74 -18.16 -17.98
N ALA A 953 9.52 -19.22 -17.84
CA ALA A 953 9.21 -20.36 -17.02
C ALA A 953 10.25 -20.55 -15.90
N GLU A 954 9.93 -21.46 -14.98
CA GLU A 954 10.76 -21.85 -13.85
C GLU A 954 10.86 -23.38 -13.85
N ARG A 955 12.08 -23.92 -13.88
CA ARG A 955 12.28 -25.37 -13.69
C ARG A 955 11.78 -25.76 -12.30
N PRO A 956 10.99 -26.85 -12.17
CA PRO A 956 10.49 -27.29 -10.89
C PRO A 956 11.68 -27.64 -9.99
N PRO A 957 11.61 -27.35 -8.67
CA PRO A 957 12.67 -27.74 -7.75
C PRO A 957 12.81 -29.26 -7.78
N VAL A 958 13.99 -29.74 -8.17
CA VAL A 958 14.26 -31.18 -8.29
C VAL A 958 14.12 -31.81 -6.89
N PRO A 959 13.25 -32.82 -6.69
CA PRO A 959 13.02 -33.40 -5.38
C PRO A 959 14.32 -33.88 -4.72
N LYS A 960 14.42 -33.69 -3.40
CA LYS A 960 15.58 -34.04 -2.57
C LYS A 960 15.93 -35.53 -2.69
N GLY A 961 17.21 -35.86 -2.77
CA GLY A 961 17.68 -37.25 -2.88
C GLY A 961 17.41 -37.90 -4.24
N LEU A 962 16.99 -37.14 -5.25
CA LEU A 962 16.88 -37.62 -6.62
C LEU A 962 18.27 -37.71 -7.25
N TYR A 963 18.52 -38.81 -7.95
CA TYR A 963 19.77 -39.05 -8.66
C TYR A 963 19.68 -38.52 -10.10
N VAL A 964 20.43 -37.46 -10.39
CA VAL A 964 20.57 -36.85 -11.72
C VAL A 964 21.79 -37.45 -12.41
N THR A 965 21.64 -37.94 -13.64
CA THR A 965 22.75 -38.49 -14.43
C THR A 965 22.96 -37.67 -15.70
N ALA A 966 24.03 -36.90 -15.77
CA ALA A 966 24.42 -36.19 -16.98
C ALA A 966 25.49 -36.98 -17.76
N ALA A 967 25.31 -37.11 -19.08
CA ALA A 967 26.30 -37.69 -19.97
C ALA A 967 26.77 -36.62 -20.97
N VAL A 968 27.98 -36.08 -20.76
CA VAL A 968 28.52 -34.98 -21.55
C VAL A 968 29.70 -35.45 -22.41
N LYS A 969 29.67 -35.10 -23.70
CA LYS A 969 30.72 -35.46 -24.66
C LYS A 969 31.74 -34.34 -24.75
N LYS A 970 33.00 -34.62 -24.41
CA LYS A 970 34.11 -33.67 -24.54
C LYS A 970 34.66 -33.71 -25.96
N PRO A 971 34.86 -32.56 -26.64
CA PRO A 971 35.46 -32.53 -27.98
C PRO A 971 36.97 -32.78 -27.93
N THR A 972 37.65 -32.37 -26.85
CA THR A 972 39.05 -32.74 -26.56
C THR A 972 39.20 -33.11 -25.07
N PRO A 973 40.24 -33.88 -24.69
CA PRO A 973 40.53 -34.15 -23.28
C PRO A 973 40.69 -32.88 -22.42
N GLN A 974 41.30 -31.84 -23.02
CA GLN A 974 41.60 -30.55 -22.40
C GLN A 974 40.36 -29.66 -22.19
N THR A 975 39.27 -29.90 -22.91
CA THR A 975 38.04 -29.10 -22.75
C THR A 975 37.47 -29.32 -21.36
N LYS A 976 37.36 -28.25 -20.57
CA LYS A 976 36.77 -28.30 -19.21
C LYS A 976 35.27 -28.59 -19.31
N VAL A 977 34.75 -29.41 -18.39
CA VAL A 977 33.29 -29.66 -18.31
C VAL A 977 32.50 -28.46 -17.82
N GLY A 978 33.16 -27.50 -17.14
CA GLY A 978 32.57 -26.26 -16.65
C GLY A 978 31.81 -26.35 -15.32
N LEU A 979 32.13 -27.34 -14.49
CA LEU A 979 31.61 -27.42 -13.12
C LEU A 979 32.57 -26.72 -12.14
N THR A 980 32.10 -25.69 -11.46
CA THR A 980 32.74 -25.14 -10.27
C THR A 980 32.23 -25.92 -9.07
N MET A 981 33.14 -26.56 -8.33
CA MET A 981 32.81 -27.47 -7.23
C MET A 981 33.41 -26.98 -5.91
N THR A 982 32.72 -27.22 -4.81
CA THR A 982 33.28 -27.09 -3.45
C THR A 982 33.20 -28.44 -2.72
N GLN A 983 33.82 -28.55 -1.54
CA GLN A 983 33.70 -29.71 -0.67
C GLN A 983 33.01 -29.30 0.64
N ARG A 984 31.84 -29.88 0.96
CA ARG A 984 31.09 -29.65 2.21
C ARG A 984 30.76 -31.01 2.83
N SER A 985 30.90 -31.15 4.15
CA SER A 985 30.63 -32.41 4.87
C SER A 985 31.32 -33.66 4.27
N GLY A 986 32.55 -33.47 3.76
CA GLY A 986 33.35 -34.51 3.10
C GLY A 986 32.93 -34.90 1.68
N LYS A 987 31.87 -34.28 1.12
CA LYS A 987 31.29 -34.58 -0.20
C LYS A 987 31.49 -33.41 -1.16
N VAL A 988 31.47 -33.69 -2.46
CA VAL A 988 31.73 -32.68 -3.50
C VAL A 988 30.40 -32.13 -4.02
N LEU A 989 30.18 -30.83 -3.80
CA LEU A 989 28.97 -30.08 -4.09
C LEU A 989 29.21 -29.20 -5.32
N ILE A 990 28.28 -29.20 -6.28
CA ILE A 990 28.32 -28.27 -7.42
C ILE A 990 27.99 -26.86 -6.90
N LYS A 991 28.94 -25.93 -6.97
CA LYS A 991 28.80 -24.52 -6.57
C LYS A 991 28.23 -23.65 -7.67
N ALA A 992 28.73 -23.83 -8.90
CA ALA A 992 28.23 -23.15 -10.08
C ALA A 992 28.48 -24.01 -11.32
N ILE A 993 27.74 -23.73 -12.38
CA ILE A 993 28.02 -24.25 -13.72
C ILE A 993 28.38 -23.03 -14.57
N VAL A 994 29.54 -23.08 -15.21
CA VAL A 994 30.03 -22.01 -16.09
C VAL A 994 29.08 -21.91 -17.28
N PRO A 995 28.55 -20.72 -17.62
CA PRO A 995 27.73 -20.54 -18.82
C PRO A 995 28.43 -21.07 -20.07
N GLU A 996 27.65 -21.55 -21.04
CA GLU A 996 28.13 -22.10 -22.33
C GLU A 996 29.07 -23.33 -22.23
N SER A 997 29.32 -23.84 -21.03
CA SER A 997 30.11 -25.06 -20.85
C SER A 997 29.35 -26.34 -21.20
N ILE A 998 30.08 -27.45 -21.35
CA ILE A 998 29.49 -28.75 -21.73
C ILE A 998 28.47 -29.25 -20.69
N CYS A 999 28.60 -28.87 -19.41
CA CYS A 999 27.60 -29.18 -18.38
C CYS A 999 26.44 -28.17 -18.31
N ALA A 1000 26.52 -27.00 -18.97
CA ALA A 1000 25.44 -26.00 -18.95
C ALA A 1000 24.17 -26.48 -19.66
N SER A 1001 24.29 -27.39 -20.63
CA SER A 1001 23.18 -28.05 -21.32
C SER A 1001 22.73 -29.36 -20.66
N SER A 1002 23.12 -29.63 -19.42
CA SER A 1002 22.78 -30.86 -18.69
C SER A 1002 21.84 -30.59 -17.52
N ASP A 1003 21.18 -31.63 -17.01
CA ASP A 1003 20.27 -31.55 -15.86
C ASP A 1003 21.00 -31.27 -14.52
N LEU A 1004 22.34 -31.20 -14.53
CA LEU A 1004 23.09 -30.81 -13.33
C LEU A 1004 22.76 -29.37 -12.94
N GLY A 1005 22.71 -29.12 -11.63
CA GLY A 1005 22.51 -27.78 -11.07
C GLY A 1005 23.41 -27.51 -9.88
N PRO A 1006 23.61 -26.23 -9.52
CA PRO A 1006 24.15 -25.84 -8.21
C PRO A 1006 23.33 -26.49 -7.08
N GLY A 1007 23.98 -26.89 -5.98
CA GLY A 1007 23.33 -27.56 -4.86
C GLY A 1007 23.32 -29.10 -4.96
N MET A 1008 23.75 -29.69 -6.08
CA MET A 1008 23.81 -31.16 -6.23
C MET A 1008 25.15 -31.73 -5.76
N TRP A 1009 25.11 -32.87 -5.05
CA TRP A 1009 26.29 -33.63 -4.61
C TRP A 1009 26.74 -34.63 -5.67
N ILE A 1010 27.97 -34.52 -6.17
CA ILE A 1010 28.53 -35.50 -7.11
C ILE A 1010 28.80 -36.82 -6.37
N LYS A 1011 28.19 -37.91 -6.85
CA LYS A 1011 28.27 -39.26 -6.27
C LYS A 1011 29.25 -40.16 -7.01
N SER A 1012 29.29 -40.08 -8.34
CA SER A 1012 30.27 -40.78 -9.17
C SER A 1012 30.56 -40.05 -10.48
N VAL A 1013 31.78 -40.23 -10.99
CA VAL A 1013 32.20 -39.81 -12.33
C VAL A 1013 32.67 -41.05 -13.09
N ASN A 1014 32.11 -41.31 -14.27
CA ASN A 1014 32.36 -42.51 -15.08
C ASN A 1014 32.22 -43.83 -14.29
N GLY A 1015 31.22 -43.89 -13.40
CA GLY A 1015 30.96 -45.02 -12.51
C GLY A 1015 31.91 -45.14 -11.30
N GLN A 1016 33.01 -44.38 -11.25
CA GLN A 1016 33.88 -44.32 -10.07
C GLN A 1016 33.25 -43.44 -8.99
N SER A 1017 32.96 -44.00 -7.82
CA SER A 1017 32.39 -43.22 -6.72
C SER A 1017 33.37 -42.15 -6.22
N VAL A 1018 32.87 -40.94 -6.02
CA VAL A 1018 33.62 -39.77 -5.53
C VAL A 1018 33.12 -39.29 -4.16
N THR A 1019 32.31 -40.09 -3.47
CA THR A 1019 31.69 -39.77 -2.16
C THR A 1019 32.67 -39.50 -1.02
N LYS A 1020 33.95 -39.83 -1.18
CA LYS A 1020 35.06 -39.53 -0.25
C LYS A 1020 36.22 -38.79 -0.93
N ALA A 1021 36.01 -38.31 -2.15
CA ALA A 1021 37.05 -37.64 -2.94
C ALA A 1021 37.05 -36.13 -2.66
N THR A 1022 38.22 -35.49 -2.75
CA THR A 1022 38.30 -34.03 -2.71
C THR A 1022 37.82 -33.41 -4.02
N ALA A 1023 37.40 -32.14 -4.00
CA ALA A 1023 36.98 -31.43 -5.22
C ALA A 1023 38.08 -31.43 -6.30
N ALA A 1024 39.36 -31.30 -5.91
CA ALA A 1024 40.51 -31.44 -6.82
C ALA A 1024 40.64 -32.86 -7.42
N THR A 1025 40.34 -33.91 -6.65
CA THR A 1025 40.32 -35.28 -7.16
C THR A 1025 39.21 -35.48 -8.19
N VAL A 1026 38.02 -34.91 -7.95
CA VAL A 1026 36.90 -34.96 -8.90
C VAL A 1026 37.21 -34.16 -10.16
N ALA A 1027 37.80 -32.97 -10.04
CA ALA A 1027 38.27 -32.18 -11.18
C ALA A 1027 39.28 -32.95 -12.04
N ARG A 1028 40.22 -33.69 -11.42
CA ARG A 1028 41.16 -34.56 -12.13
C ARG A 1028 40.47 -35.73 -12.84
N LEU A 1029 39.46 -36.36 -12.23
CA LEU A 1029 38.66 -37.41 -12.88
C LEU A 1029 37.85 -36.88 -14.08
N LEU A 1030 37.24 -35.70 -13.96
CA LEU A 1030 36.55 -35.01 -15.05
C LEU A 1030 37.51 -34.58 -16.17
N GLY A 1031 38.74 -34.20 -15.82
CA GLY A 1031 39.80 -33.84 -16.77
C GLY A 1031 40.35 -35.03 -17.56
N ALA A 1032 40.69 -36.13 -16.90
CA ALA A 1032 41.42 -37.27 -17.49
C ALA A 1032 40.67 -38.02 -18.61
N GLN A 1033 39.35 -37.92 -18.68
CA GLN A 1033 38.54 -38.61 -19.68
C GLN A 1033 38.64 -37.94 -21.05
N THR A 1034 38.61 -38.73 -22.14
CA THR A 1034 38.93 -38.22 -23.49
C THR A 1034 37.72 -38.03 -24.41
N SER A 1035 36.56 -38.63 -24.12
CA SER A 1035 35.40 -38.60 -25.02
C SER A 1035 34.06 -38.43 -24.30
N LEU A 1036 33.64 -39.39 -23.46
CA LEU A 1036 32.37 -39.36 -22.73
C LEU A 1036 32.61 -39.26 -21.22
N VAL A 1037 31.95 -38.30 -20.58
CA VAL A 1037 31.94 -38.12 -19.13
C VAL A 1037 30.52 -38.32 -18.62
N THR A 1038 30.29 -39.33 -17.78
CA THR A 1038 29.03 -39.52 -17.06
C THR A 1038 29.19 -39.03 -15.62
N ILE A 1039 28.27 -38.19 -15.16
CA ILE A 1039 28.28 -37.55 -13.85
C ILE A 1039 26.96 -37.92 -13.18
N LEU A 1040 27.04 -38.72 -12.11
CA LEU A 1040 25.91 -39.02 -11.24
C LEU A 1040 25.97 -38.05 -10.06
N ALA A 1041 24.93 -37.24 -9.88
CA ALA A 1041 24.77 -36.34 -8.75
C ALA A 1041 23.46 -36.64 -7.99
N GLU A 1042 23.42 -36.32 -6.70
CA GLU A 1042 22.22 -36.38 -5.86
C GLU A 1042 21.78 -34.94 -5.52
N THR A 1043 20.49 -34.66 -5.64
CA THR A 1043 19.93 -33.35 -5.30
C THR A 1043 19.82 -33.14 -3.80
N THR A 1044 20.13 -31.92 -3.33
CA THR A 1044 20.15 -31.60 -1.89
C THR A 1044 19.52 -30.24 -1.62
N ASP A 1045 19.19 -29.98 -0.35
CA ASP A 1045 18.74 -28.68 0.14
C ASP A 1045 19.87 -27.78 0.63
N GLU A 1046 21.13 -28.24 0.57
CA GLU A 1046 22.25 -27.47 1.10
C GLU A 1046 22.47 -26.24 0.22
N THR A 1047 21.84 -25.13 0.61
CA THR A 1047 22.03 -23.83 -0.01
C THR A 1047 23.45 -23.34 0.22
N PHE A 1048 23.93 -22.58 -0.75
CA PHE A 1048 25.10 -21.73 -0.59
C PHE A 1048 24.66 -20.51 0.21
N ASP A 1049 24.72 -20.64 1.53
CA ASP A 1049 24.62 -19.51 2.43
C ASP A 1049 26.00 -18.85 2.43
N ASP A 1050 26.11 -17.67 1.81
CA ASP A 1050 27.38 -16.96 1.57
C ASP A 1050 28.07 -16.45 2.87
N ASP A 1051 27.55 -16.83 4.04
CA ASP A 1051 28.10 -16.48 5.35
C ASP A 1051 29.20 -17.44 5.82
N GLU A 1052 29.16 -18.75 5.48
CA GLU A 1052 30.28 -19.68 5.79
C GLU A 1052 31.56 -19.31 5.03
N ALA A 1053 31.44 -18.75 3.82
CA ALA A 1053 32.60 -18.39 2.99
C ALA A 1053 33.47 -17.27 3.60
N LYS A 1054 32.91 -16.47 4.52
CA LYS A 1054 33.63 -15.36 5.16
C LYS A 1054 34.57 -15.83 6.27
N GLU A 1055 34.25 -16.94 6.94
CA GLU A 1055 35.14 -17.52 7.96
C GLU A 1055 36.40 -18.12 7.31
N ASP A 1056 36.25 -18.82 6.17
CA ASP A 1056 37.37 -19.40 5.41
C ASP A 1056 38.32 -18.35 4.80
N ASP A 1057 37.85 -17.14 4.49
CA ASP A 1057 38.70 -16.07 3.97
C ASP A 1057 39.29 -15.20 5.10
N GLN A 1058 38.55 -14.97 6.20
CA GLN A 1058 39.13 -14.35 7.41
C GLN A 1058 40.24 -15.20 8.04
N ALA A 1059 40.10 -16.53 8.06
CA ALA A 1059 41.16 -17.42 8.54
C ALA A 1059 42.46 -17.31 7.73
N LYS A 1060 42.38 -16.98 6.42
CA LYS A 1060 43.56 -16.77 5.56
C LYS A 1060 44.16 -15.38 5.72
N GLU A 1061 43.34 -14.35 5.93
CA GLU A 1061 43.85 -13.02 6.29
C GLU A 1061 44.55 -13.05 7.66
N GLU A 1062 44.00 -13.76 8.66
CA GLU A 1062 44.68 -13.97 9.94
C GLU A 1062 45.97 -14.81 9.78
N GLU A 1063 46.01 -15.82 8.90
CA GLU A 1063 47.24 -16.57 8.64
C GLU A 1063 48.33 -15.71 7.96
N GLN A 1064 47.96 -14.82 7.02
CA GLN A 1064 48.91 -13.88 6.40
C GLN A 1064 49.41 -12.79 7.36
N VAL A 1065 48.56 -12.22 8.22
CA VAL A 1065 48.98 -11.23 9.23
C VAL A 1065 49.96 -11.84 10.24
N ASN A 1066 49.78 -13.11 10.61
CA ASN A 1066 50.73 -13.83 11.47
C ASN A 1066 52.07 -14.15 10.76
N GLU A 1067 52.11 -14.30 9.43
CA GLU A 1067 53.36 -14.45 8.69
C GLU A 1067 54.12 -13.11 8.53
N GLU A 1068 53.44 -11.97 8.41
CA GLU A 1068 54.08 -10.64 8.41
C GLU A 1068 54.63 -10.26 9.80
N GLU A 1069 53.86 -10.45 10.89
CA GLU A 1069 54.36 -10.22 12.27
C GLU A 1069 55.56 -11.12 12.62
N ALA A 1070 55.67 -12.30 11.99
CA ALA A 1070 56.82 -13.20 12.18
C ALA A 1070 58.10 -12.73 11.45
N GLN A 1071 58.03 -11.77 10.52
CA GLN A 1071 59.19 -11.25 9.79
C GLN A 1071 59.78 -9.96 10.42
N GLU A 1072 58.98 -9.11 11.06
CA GLU A 1072 59.50 -7.90 11.76
C GLU A 1072 60.35 -8.21 13.01
N GLY A 1073 60.25 -9.41 13.58
CA GLY A 1073 60.95 -9.81 14.81
C GLY A 1073 62.46 -10.11 14.69
N LYS A 1074 63.15 -9.69 13.62
CA LYS A 1074 64.54 -10.14 13.32
C LYS A 1074 65.59 -9.07 13.01
N GLU A 1075 65.27 -7.77 13.08
CA GLU A 1075 66.25 -6.69 12.92
C GLU A 1075 66.50 -5.90 14.21
N GLU A 1076 67.27 -6.47 15.15
CA GLU A 1076 68.10 -5.69 16.07
C GLU A 1076 69.26 -6.54 16.62
N VAL A 1077 70.37 -5.89 17.05
CA VAL A 1077 71.62 -6.47 17.60
C VAL A 1077 72.53 -7.13 16.52
N VAL A 1078 73.56 -6.49 15.96
CA VAL A 1078 74.76 -5.87 16.57
C VAL A 1078 75.37 -4.79 15.66
N THR A 1079 75.97 -3.74 16.24
CA THR A 1079 76.83 -2.75 15.56
C THR A 1079 78.31 -2.87 15.96
N ALA A 1080 79.20 -2.40 15.08
CA ALA A 1080 80.68 -2.41 15.18
C ALA A 1080 81.35 -3.81 15.06
N GLU A 1081 82.57 -3.96 14.51
CA GLU A 1081 83.66 -2.98 14.36
C GLU A 1081 84.61 -3.29 13.18
N GLU A 1082 85.38 -2.27 12.79
CA GLU A 1082 86.69 -2.34 12.10
C GLU A 1082 86.83 -2.71 10.61
N THR A 1083 88.07 -2.54 10.13
CA THR A 1083 88.44 -2.08 8.77
C THR A 1083 89.44 -2.99 8.05
N ALA A 1084 89.54 -2.75 6.73
CA ALA A 1084 90.75 -2.87 5.90
C ALA A 1084 91.08 -4.21 5.17
N ALA A 1085 90.99 -4.09 3.83
CA ALA A 1085 92.03 -4.39 2.85
C ALA A 1085 92.43 -5.84 2.47
N SER A 1086 92.80 -5.98 1.18
CA SER A 1086 93.62 -7.05 0.56
C SER A 1086 93.00 -8.47 0.52
N GLU A 1087 93.36 -9.40 -0.36
CA GLU A 1087 94.01 -9.43 -1.70
C GLU A 1087 93.81 -10.88 -2.23
N GLU A 1088 93.82 -11.09 -3.56
CA GLU A 1088 94.14 -12.40 -4.20
C GLU A 1088 93.23 -13.63 -3.86
N ALA A 1089 93.21 -14.75 -4.59
CA ALA A 1089 93.47 -15.09 -6.00
C ALA A 1089 92.82 -16.46 -6.30
N GLU A 1090 92.58 -16.77 -7.60
CA GLU A 1090 92.50 -18.14 -8.18
C GLU A 1090 91.41 -19.11 -7.59
N GLU A 1091 90.99 -20.21 -8.22
CA GLU A 1091 91.31 -20.88 -9.50
C GLU A 1091 90.06 -21.69 -9.95
N ASP A 1092 89.96 -22.03 -11.25
CA ASP A 1092 89.37 -23.25 -11.85
C ASP A 1092 88.02 -23.89 -11.37
N SER A 1093 87.16 -24.47 -12.22
CA SER A 1093 87.45 -25.19 -13.47
C SER A 1093 86.26 -25.29 -14.45
N LYS A 1094 86.58 -25.31 -15.75
CA LYS A 1094 85.72 -25.75 -16.88
C LYS A 1094 85.68 -27.31 -16.96
N PRO A 1095 84.67 -27.95 -17.58
CA PRO A 1095 84.64 -28.15 -19.05
C PRO A 1095 83.20 -28.00 -19.65
N ALA A 1096 82.95 -27.64 -20.93
CA ALA A 1096 83.39 -28.19 -22.23
C ALA A 1096 82.81 -29.61 -22.50
N ALA A 1097 82.19 -29.95 -23.65
CA ALA A 1097 81.99 -29.23 -24.93
C ALA A 1097 80.93 -29.92 -25.85
N LYS A 1098 80.47 -29.21 -26.92
CA LYS A 1098 80.15 -29.71 -28.30
C LYS A 1098 79.01 -30.77 -28.47
N GLU A 1099 78.33 -31.02 -29.60
CA GLU A 1099 78.12 -30.46 -30.97
C GLU A 1099 76.86 -31.20 -31.57
N ASP A 1100 76.21 -30.88 -32.69
CA ASP A 1100 76.43 -29.92 -33.79
C ASP A 1100 75.13 -29.56 -34.57
N GLY A 1101 75.15 -28.49 -35.39
CA GLY A 1101 74.33 -28.30 -36.62
C GLY A 1101 72.82 -27.94 -36.53
N GLU A 1102 72.17 -27.33 -37.54
CA GLU A 1102 72.61 -26.69 -38.80
C GLU A 1102 71.42 -25.85 -39.37
N GLU A 1103 71.68 -24.68 -39.96
CA GLU A 1103 70.92 -23.89 -40.98
C GLU A 1103 69.35 -23.80 -40.97
N ALA A 1104 68.66 -22.70 -41.36
CA ALA A 1104 69.04 -21.56 -42.20
C ALA A 1104 68.28 -20.25 -41.88
N GLU A 1105 68.72 -19.21 -42.58
CA GLU A 1105 68.26 -17.81 -42.77
C GLU A 1105 66.74 -17.68 -43.11
N GLU A 1106 66.06 -16.52 -43.01
CA GLU A 1106 66.40 -15.21 -43.59
C GLU A 1106 65.70 -14.01 -42.91
N GLN A 1107 66.46 -12.91 -42.72
CA GLN A 1107 66.19 -11.48 -43.03
C GLN A 1107 64.73 -10.90 -42.90
N LYS A 1108 64.49 -9.66 -42.43
CA LYS A 1108 65.38 -8.47 -42.25
C LYS A 1108 64.78 -7.34 -41.39
N GLU A 1109 65.67 -6.45 -40.90
CA GLU A 1109 65.57 -4.98 -40.65
C GLU A 1109 64.17 -4.35 -40.42
N GLY A 1110 63.91 -3.56 -39.36
CA GLY A 1110 64.52 -2.24 -39.07
C GLY A 1110 63.51 -1.12 -39.43
N SER A 1111 63.43 0.06 -38.81
CA SER A 1111 64.25 0.75 -37.81
C SER A 1111 63.42 1.79 -37.03
N GLU A 1112 64.04 2.44 -36.04
CA GLU A 1112 63.51 3.62 -35.31
C GLU A 1112 63.28 4.84 -36.23
N ALA A 1113 62.35 5.75 -35.86
CA ALA A 1113 62.57 7.21 -35.84
C ALA A 1113 61.34 7.99 -35.30
N LEU A 1114 61.59 8.97 -34.42
CA LEU A 1114 60.69 10.10 -34.15
C LEU A 1114 60.81 11.14 -35.27
N VAL A 1115 59.68 11.69 -35.75
CA VAL A 1115 59.63 13.01 -36.41
C VAL A 1115 58.27 13.66 -36.15
N ASP A 1116 58.27 14.89 -35.60
CA ASP A 1116 57.11 15.78 -35.56
C ASP A 1116 56.82 16.38 -36.95
N ILE A 1117 55.55 16.42 -37.39
CA ILE A 1117 55.14 17.22 -38.56
C ILE A 1117 53.77 17.88 -38.28
N ASP A 1118 53.74 19.21 -38.40
CA ASP A 1118 52.53 20.04 -38.42
C ASP A 1118 51.62 19.72 -39.63
N VAL A 1119 50.30 19.85 -39.46
CA VAL A 1119 49.37 19.94 -40.60
C VAL A 1119 48.40 21.11 -40.37
N ASP A 1120 48.72 22.23 -41.02
CA ASP A 1120 47.78 23.33 -41.25
C ASP A 1120 46.94 23.05 -42.51
N ALA A 1121 45.64 23.28 -42.36
CA ALA A 1121 44.77 23.98 -43.31
C ALA A 1121 44.33 23.36 -44.67
N VAL A 1122 42.99 23.41 -44.86
CA VAL A 1122 42.23 23.63 -46.11
C VAL A 1122 42.16 22.47 -47.14
N ASP A 1123 40.97 21.90 -47.33
CA ASP A 1123 40.19 22.20 -48.55
C ASP A 1123 38.68 21.90 -48.37
N GLU A 1124 37.86 22.67 -49.09
CA GLU A 1124 36.40 22.53 -49.15
C GLU A 1124 36.02 21.52 -50.26
N GLU A 1125 35.12 20.57 -49.98
CA GLU A 1125 34.43 19.84 -51.06
C GLU A 1125 32.90 19.92 -50.88
N GLN A 1126 32.23 20.17 -52.00
CA GLN A 1126 30.80 20.49 -52.10
C GLN A 1126 29.98 19.20 -52.24
N GLU A 1127 28.85 19.10 -51.54
CA GLU A 1127 27.83 18.09 -51.87
C GLU A 1127 27.02 18.53 -53.11
N PRO A 1128 26.73 17.62 -54.06
CA PRO A 1128 26.03 17.97 -55.30
C PRO A 1128 24.50 17.98 -55.16
N GLU A 1129 23.87 18.96 -55.81
CA GLU A 1129 22.43 18.98 -56.07
C GLU A 1129 22.06 17.93 -57.13
N ASP A 1130 20.97 17.17 -56.90
CA ASP A 1130 20.46 16.17 -57.85
C ASP A 1130 19.06 16.59 -58.33
N GLU A 1131 18.98 17.17 -59.53
CA GLU A 1131 17.73 17.67 -60.12
C GLU A 1131 16.93 16.58 -60.87
N GLY A 1132 15.61 16.65 -60.71
CA GLY A 1132 14.74 16.77 -61.89
C GLY A 1132 14.28 15.50 -62.61
N ILE A 1133 13.16 14.93 -62.16
CA ILE A 1133 12.23 14.21 -63.07
C ILE A 1133 11.13 15.18 -63.51
N VAL A 1134 11.19 15.63 -64.77
CA VAL A 1134 10.10 16.35 -65.44
C VAL A 1134 9.80 15.68 -66.78
N SER A 1135 8.53 15.41 -67.07
CA SER A 1135 8.09 15.15 -68.44
C SER A 1135 6.68 15.68 -68.72
N ALA A 1136 6.50 16.14 -69.96
CA ALA A 1136 5.25 16.45 -70.65
C ALA A 1136 4.46 17.71 -70.26
N LYS A 1137 4.75 18.81 -70.98
CA LYS A 1137 3.77 19.42 -71.90
C LYS A 1137 4.46 20.10 -73.08
N ALA A 1138 3.74 20.17 -74.20
CA ALA A 1138 4.24 20.59 -75.51
C ALA A 1138 4.07 22.09 -75.77
N ASP A 1139 4.86 22.65 -76.69
CA ASP A 1139 4.36 23.13 -78.00
C ASP A 1139 5.51 23.62 -78.91
N CYS A 1140 5.29 23.51 -80.23
CA CYS A 1140 6.14 23.92 -81.37
C CYS A 1140 7.44 23.16 -81.65
#